data_AF-A0A944BPF2-F1
#
_entry.id   AF-A0A944BPF2-F1
#
_cell.length_a   1.000
_cell.length_b   1.000
_cell.length_c   1.000
_cell.angle_alpha   90.00
_cell.angle_beta   90.00
_cell.angle_gamma   90.00
#
_symmetry.space_group_name_H-M   'P 1'
#
loop_
_entity.id
_entity.type
_entity.pdbx_description
1 polymer ?
#
loop_
_entity_poly.entity_id
_entity_poly.type
_entity_poly.pdbx_seq_one_letter_code
_entity_poly.pdbx_strand_id
1 'polypeptide(L)'
;MFATRRIALWAALFAGTMAICACNDGDKTISEDDGFENNGGDKGNSGNSGNTGNTDNTGNSENSGNTGNTGNSGNSGNTGGGMQMGSDSCEGVDLKTSNAHCGACNHACNEYSQCVEGKCECAEGNSDCNGDGICDTYGECICAPGDTMECYFGAPEDIDRGVCRGGHFECVMGNDGNYRWGSECIGMVMPSYDYVCDPSRPDLDFDCNGIPDAIQDEDGDGFTICTPDGSKIWDCCDNIHMCDTDRPELIHPEQIECKGNGLDDNCDGNIDPDDAPQCGDQTAVVVADCKMKTRSCSDLGNWKYNDGQNTFAETGLREIVNALDMCLDNIGSHEAPDEGGIVEIKVLQSGLATNPDPRQVNVVDGMYDVNGVKRIAPREGNSFIILSSGVAADAKNMEHQGDLHIGGGHKIPEPYYSAHNEHLQSHKDCDSSDTINDSVHLHIKMRAPKNAQGFSFDFRFFSREYPYYVCSHFNDFFLTLLTDESGKPIAGVNPDGNISFDKAGNPVSVNNAFFTTCANPKCRLPFASSQNGCPAVMACDPNANTCGTGCVDGSDALAAYYENYYASSNDYTSRKRGGGTAWLTTQAPVVPGEIFNLDFYIWDTGDQVLDSSVIIDNFQWKCTETQVSTDFATGGSGKVN
;
A
#
# COMPACT_ATOMS: atom_id res chain seq x y z
N MET A 1 -58.23 9.83 25.18
CA MET A 1 -58.84 9.47 26.49
C MET A 1 -58.95 7.95 26.57
N PHE A 2 -58.71 7.35 27.74
CA PHE A 2 -59.01 5.95 28.16
C PHE A 2 -58.80 4.81 27.13
N ALA A 3 -57.73 4.01 27.26
CA ALA A 3 -57.70 2.72 28.01
C ALA A 3 -57.91 1.49 27.07
N THR A 4 -57.50 0.25 27.35
CA THR A 4 -57.31 -0.45 28.65
C THR A 4 -56.27 -1.60 28.56
N ARG A 5 -55.67 -2.01 29.70
CA ARG A 5 -54.76 -3.18 29.83
C ARG A 5 -55.48 -4.55 29.80
N ARG A 6 -54.81 -5.58 29.25
CA ARG A 6 -54.59 -6.96 29.79
C ARG A 6 -53.27 -7.48 29.17
N ILE A 7 -52.28 -8.09 29.83
CA ILE A 7 -52.15 -9.01 30.99
C ILE A 7 -52.57 -10.46 30.69
N ALA A 8 -51.57 -11.33 30.56
CA ALA A 8 -51.62 -12.75 30.87
C ALA A 8 -50.23 -13.18 31.42
N LEU A 9 -50.21 -13.92 32.54
CA LEU A 9 -49.00 -14.56 33.09
C LEU A 9 -48.99 -16.04 32.69
N TRP A 10 -47.80 -16.62 32.55
CA TRP A 10 -47.48 -17.97 33.02
C TRP A 10 -46.06 -17.98 33.59
N ALA A 11 -45.75 -18.93 34.48
CA ALA A 11 -44.49 -19.01 35.22
C ALA A 11 -44.23 -20.46 35.70
N ALA A 12 -43.05 -20.70 36.29
CA ALA A 12 -42.57 -21.95 36.93
C ALA A 12 -42.08 -23.05 35.95
N LEU A 13 -41.04 -23.87 36.25
CA LEU A 13 -40.06 -23.84 37.37
C LEU A 13 -38.71 -24.54 36.98
N PHE A 14 -37.73 -24.53 37.90
CA PHE A 14 -36.36 -25.03 37.82
C PHE A 14 -36.13 -26.55 37.61
N ALA A 15 -35.07 -26.88 36.86
CA ALA A 15 -33.97 -27.82 37.21
C ALA A 15 -32.74 -27.42 36.34
N GLY A 16 -31.48 -27.38 36.80
CA GLY A 16 -30.62 -28.54 37.13
C GLY A 16 -30.06 -29.16 35.84
N THR A 17 -28.76 -29.15 35.50
CA THR A 17 -27.54 -29.27 36.36
C THR A 17 -26.32 -28.51 35.82
N MET A 18 -25.41 -28.07 36.70
CA MET A 18 -24.01 -27.78 36.34
C MET A 18 -23.23 -29.09 36.10
N ALA A 19 -22.31 -29.08 35.14
CA ALA A 19 -21.29 -30.10 34.98
C ALA A 19 -19.90 -29.44 35.08
N ILE A 20 -19.17 -29.74 36.14
CA ILE A 20 -17.77 -29.32 36.31
C ILE A 20 -16.90 -30.49 35.84
N CYS A 21 -16.08 -30.27 34.81
CA CYS A 21 -14.95 -31.14 34.50
C CYS A 21 -13.68 -30.55 35.07
N ALA A 22 -13.12 -31.19 36.08
CA ALA A 22 -11.77 -30.93 36.55
C ALA A 22 -10.85 -32.03 36.01
N CYS A 23 -9.71 -31.64 35.43
CA CYS A 23 -8.56 -32.51 35.26
C CYS A 23 -7.49 -32.08 36.27
N ASN A 24 -6.70 -33.03 36.74
CA ASN A 24 -5.92 -32.93 37.98
C ASN A 24 -4.42 -32.88 37.70
N ASP A 25 -3.67 -32.12 38.50
CA ASP A 25 -2.21 -32.08 38.43
C ASP A 25 -1.56 -33.46 38.65
N GLY A 26 -0.40 -33.65 38.00
CA GLY A 26 0.37 -34.90 38.00
C GLY A 26 1.85 -34.64 38.23
N ASP A 27 2.22 -34.44 39.50
CA ASP A 27 3.54 -34.02 39.97
C ASP A 27 4.72 -34.99 39.65
N LYS A 28 5.91 -34.41 39.42
CA LYS A 28 7.24 -35.06 39.50
C LYS A 28 8.34 -34.05 39.88
N THR A 29 8.77 -34.09 41.14
CA THR A 29 9.90 -33.31 41.72
C THR A 29 11.26 -34.04 41.72
N ILE A 30 12.31 -33.35 42.21
CA ILE A 30 13.66 -33.84 42.67
C ILE A 30 14.69 -34.03 41.51
N SER A 31 15.98 -33.63 41.61
CA SER A 31 16.88 -33.15 42.71
C SER A 31 17.55 -31.78 42.36
N GLU A 32 18.08 -30.91 43.25
CA GLU A 32 19.24 -31.01 44.20
C GLU A 32 20.55 -31.47 43.51
N ASP A 33 21.77 -30.93 43.73
CA ASP A 33 22.36 -29.74 44.42
C ASP A 33 23.77 -29.48 43.78
N ASP A 34 24.71 -28.56 44.11
CA ASP A 34 24.94 -27.52 45.15
C ASP A 34 25.01 -26.09 44.49
N GLY A 35 25.36 -24.92 45.08
CA GLY A 35 25.77 -24.50 46.44
C GLY A 35 27.25 -24.08 46.61
N PHE A 36 27.58 -22.77 46.73
CA PHE A 36 28.72 -22.21 47.53
C PHE A 36 28.71 -20.66 47.65
N GLU A 37 29.38 -20.10 48.67
CA GLU A 37 29.25 -18.70 49.12
C GLU A 37 30.55 -17.82 49.08
N ASN A 38 30.33 -16.49 49.25
CA ASN A 38 31.06 -15.53 50.12
C ASN A 38 32.16 -14.55 49.61
N ASN A 39 32.10 -13.36 50.24
CA ASN A 39 33.08 -12.27 50.39
C ASN A 39 33.32 -11.30 49.20
N GLY A 40 33.48 -9.98 49.42
CA GLY A 40 33.25 -9.19 50.65
C GLY A 40 34.09 -7.89 50.76
N GLY A 41 33.49 -6.82 51.30
CA GLY A 41 34.11 -5.50 51.57
C GLY A 41 33.60 -4.40 50.63
N ASP A 42 33.07 -3.26 51.10
CA ASP A 42 33.69 -2.14 51.86
C ASP A 42 34.66 -1.29 51.03
N LYS A 43 34.67 0.06 51.07
CA LYS A 43 33.79 1.09 51.68
C LYS A 43 34.21 2.47 51.12
N GLY A 44 33.30 3.42 50.92
CA GLY A 44 33.66 4.81 50.57
C GLY A 44 32.43 5.71 50.35
N ASN A 45 32.35 6.87 51.00
CA ASN A 45 31.15 7.71 51.03
C ASN A 45 31.49 9.21 51.09
N SER A 46 30.51 10.08 50.80
CA SER A 46 30.52 11.56 50.86
C SER A 46 31.32 12.33 49.77
N GLY A 47 30.87 13.52 49.33
CA GLY A 47 29.64 14.24 49.70
C GLY A 47 29.39 15.57 48.96
N ASN A 48 28.22 16.17 49.17
CA ASN A 48 27.67 17.33 48.41
C ASN A 48 28.45 18.65 48.52
N SER A 49 28.48 19.43 47.43
CA SER A 49 28.12 20.87 47.28
C SER A 49 28.51 21.36 45.87
N GLY A 50 27.82 22.29 45.19
CA GLY A 50 26.59 23.05 45.48
C GLY A 50 26.33 24.10 44.37
N ASN A 51 25.11 24.66 44.27
CA ASN A 51 24.71 25.53 43.13
C ASN A 51 25.24 26.97 43.17
N THR A 52 25.74 27.43 42.02
CA THR A 52 25.79 28.83 41.51
C THR A 52 25.96 28.76 39.98
N GLY A 53 25.42 29.64 39.13
CA GLY A 53 24.57 30.82 39.36
C GLY A 53 24.59 31.72 38.11
N ASN A 54 23.44 32.03 37.51
CA ASN A 54 23.35 32.67 36.18
C ASN A 54 23.85 34.13 36.13
N THR A 55 24.40 34.59 34.99
CA THR A 55 24.59 36.03 34.67
C THR A 55 24.49 36.28 33.15
N ASP A 56 23.83 37.36 32.74
CA ASP A 56 23.38 37.60 31.36
C ASP A 56 24.32 38.42 30.45
N ASN A 57 23.98 38.46 29.15
CA ASN A 57 24.65 39.19 28.07
C ASN A 57 24.74 40.73 28.23
N THR A 58 25.88 41.31 27.82
CA THR A 58 26.05 42.59 27.07
C THR A 58 27.56 42.87 26.87
N GLY A 59 28.06 43.60 25.86
CA GLY A 59 27.43 44.34 24.75
C GLY A 59 28.47 44.68 23.66
N ASN A 60 28.12 45.53 22.70
CA ASN A 60 28.78 45.60 21.38
C ASN A 60 29.96 46.60 21.26
N SER A 61 30.90 46.27 20.35
CA SER A 61 31.76 47.14 19.52
C SER A 61 32.50 48.38 20.08
N GLU A 62 33.80 48.49 19.78
CA GLU A 62 34.35 49.64 19.05
C GLU A 62 35.74 49.34 18.43
N ASN A 63 36.22 50.18 17.49
CA ASN A 63 37.47 50.02 16.76
C ASN A 63 38.18 51.39 16.64
N SER A 64 39.48 51.48 16.96
CA SER A 64 40.25 52.73 16.81
C SER A 64 41.77 52.55 16.71
N GLY A 65 42.28 52.62 15.47
CA GLY A 65 43.25 53.64 15.03
C GLY A 65 44.60 53.80 15.75
N ASN A 66 45.68 53.47 15.03
CA ASN A 66 47.07 53.77 15.40
C ASN A 66 47.36 55.26 15.70
N THR A 67 48.24 55.49 16.69
CA THR A 67 49.15 56.65 16.72
C THR A 67 50.54 56.19 17.12
N GLY A 68 51.58 56.63 16.40
CA GLY A 68 52.94 56.09 16.55
C GLY A 68 53.98 57.10 17.09
N ASN A 69 55.11 56.53 17.50
CA ASN A 69 56.43 57.13 17.75
C ASN A 69 56.56 58.30 18.74
N THR A 70 57.39 58.09 19.77
CA THR A 70 58.26 59.14 20.32
C THR A 70 59.60 58.50 20.67
N GLY A 71 60.72 59.13 20.29
CA GLY A 71 62.07 58.58 20.50
C GLY A 71 63.02 59.56 21.20
N ASN A 72 64.16 59.03 21.65
CA ASN A 72 65.35 59.76 22.11
C ASN A 72 66.61 58.95 21.71
N SER A 73 67.82 59.44 21.42
CA SER A 73 68.50 60.75 21.46
C SER A 73 69.74 60.75 22.39
N GLY A 74 70.89 60.31 21.85
CA GLY A 74 72.24 60.53 22.41
C GLY A 74 72.81 59.41 23.30
N ASN A 75 74.14 59.26 23.45
CA ASN A 75 75.24 60.05 22.84
C ASN A 75 76.60 59.28 22.78
N SER A 76 77.62 59.91 22.19
CA SER A 76 78.88 59.32 21.68
C SER A 76 79.90 58.71 22.69
N GLY A 77 80.75 57.79 22.17
CA GLY A 77 82.05 57.33 22.71
C GLY A 77 83.03 57.00 21.57
N ASN A 78 84.35 56.93 21.81
CA ASN A 78 85.39 56.91 20.74
C ASN A 78 86.38 55.72 20.79
N THR A 79 87.20 55.58 19.75
CA THR A 79 87.98 54.38 19.35
C THR A 79 89.35 54.17 20.03
N GLY A 80 89.84 52.92 20.04
CA GLY A 80 91.29 52.62 20.08
C GLY A 80 91.72 51.24 20.63
N GLY A 81 92.64 50.56 19.94
CA GLY A 81 93.42 49.40 20.44
C GLY A 81 93.03 48.04 19.84
N GLY A 82 94.00 47.18 19.50
CA GLY A 82 93.74 45.88 18.85
C GLY A 82 94.71 44.76 19.21
N MET A 83 94.39 43.55 18.71
CA MET A 83 94.99 42.23 19.04
C MET A 83 94.65 41.74 20.47
N GLN A 84 94.47 40.45 20.76
CA GLN A 84 94.93 39.24 20.04
C GLN A 84 93.95 38.05 20.21
N MET A 85 93.93 37.09 19.27
CA MET A 85 93.10 35.87 19.37
C MET A 85 93.52 34.95 20.52
N GLY A 86 92.55 34.54 21.35
CA GLY A 86 92.66 33.49 22.36
C GLY A 86 91.27 32.90 22.66
N SER A 87 91.19 31.58 22.85
CA SER A 87 89.93 30.88 23.15
C SER A 87 89.34 31.29 24.50
N ASP A 88 88.02 31.12 24.65
CA ASP A 88 87.25 31.32 25.87
C ASP A 88 87.24 32.77 26.42
N SER A 89 87.22 33.76 25.52
CA SER A 89 86.89 35.14 25.87
C SER A 89 85.94 35.78 24.84
N CYS A 90 84.91 36.47 25.33
CA CYS A 90 84.05 37.36 24.53
C CYS A 90 84.56 38.81 24.59
N GLU A 91 85.88 39.03 24.55
CA GLU A 91 86.42 40.39 24.54
C GLU A 91 85.99 41.14 23.27
N GLY A 92 85.22 42.21 23.45
CA GLY A 92 84.67 43.02 22.36
C GLY A 92 83.33 42.53 21.77
N VAL A 93 82.72 41.47 22.31
CA VAL A 93 81.40 41.00 21.88
C VAL A 93 80.32 41.53 22.83
N ASP A 94 79.27 42.16 22.29
CA ASP A 94 78.16 42.64 23.10
C ASP A 94 77.20 41.50 23.47
N LEU A 95 77.38 40.95 24.67
CA LEU A 95 76.51 39.90 25.23
C LEU A 95 75.07 40.36 25.47
N LYS A 96 74.74 41.67 25.40
CA LYS A 96 73.39 42.19 25.64
C LYS A 96 72.49 42.22 24.42
N THR A 97 73.07 42.38 23.21
CA THR A 97 72.30 42.56 21.96
C THR A 97 72.78 41.67 20.81
N SER A 98 73.83 40.87 20.98
CA SER A 98 74.32 39.97 19.93
C SER A 98 73.53 38.68 19.89
N ASN A 99 72.67 38.52 18.87
CA ASN A 99 71.93 37.27 18.59
C ASN A 99 72.82 36.01 18.49
N ALA A 100 74.14 36.13 18.29
CA ALA A 100 75.05 34.98 18.20
C ALA A 100 75.78 34.66 19.53
N HIS A 101 75.70 35.54 20.53
CA HIS A 101 76.42 35.44 21.81
C HIS A 101 75.58 36.02 22.96
N CYS A 102 74.29 35.72 23.00
CA CYS A 102 73.36 36.37 23.91
C CYS A 102 73.54 35.84 25.34
N GLY A 103 73.84 36.71 26.30
CA GLY A 103 74.12 36.36 27.70
C GLY A 103 75.42 35.58 27.94
N ALA A 104 75.85 34.74 26.99
CA ALA A 104 77.06 33.92 27.05
C ALA A 104 77.70 33.71 25.66
N CYS A 105 79.00 33.40 25.66
CA CYS A 105 79.75 33.17 24.42
C CYS A 105 79.18 32.00 23.60
N ASN A 106 78.92 32.25 22.31
CA ASN A 106 78.39 31.30 21.34
C ASN A 106 76.98 30.76 21.71
N HIS A 107 76.28 31.41 22.64
CA HIS A 107 74.88 31.16 22.90
C HIS A 107 74.05 31.96 21.87
N ALA A 108 73.81 31.34 20.71
CA ALA A 108 73.02 31.94 19.65
C ALA A 108 71.52 31.78 19.94
N CYS A 109 70.76 32.87 19.79
CA CYS A 109 69.31 32.82 19.73
C CYS A 109 68.86 32.15 18.41
N ASN A 110 67.69 31.50 18.42
CA ASN A 110 67.13 30.91 17.21
C ASN A 110 66.59 31.99 16.24
N GLU A 111 66.10 31.58 15.06
CA GLU A 111 65.68 32.51 14.00
C GLU A 111 64.44 33.36 14.35
N TYR A 112 63.64 32.95 15.34
CA TYR A 112 62.46 33.67 15.78
C TYR A 112 62.72 34.63 16.96
N SER A 113 63.91 34.57 17.56
CA SER A 113 64.27 35.29 18.79
C SER A 113 65.29 36.41 18.53
N GLN A 114 65.29 37.42 19.39
CA GLN A 114 66.27 38.52 19.43
C GLN A 114 66.94 38.60 20.80
N CYS A 115 68.18 39.09 20.84
CA CYS A 115 68.90 39.27 22.09
C CYS A 115 68.52 40.61 22.76
N VAL A 116 67.87 40.54 23.92
CA VAL A 116 67.44 41.70 24.72
C VAL A 116 68.07 41.61 26.10
N GLU A 117 68.90 42.60 26.46
CA GLU A 117 69.59 42.71 27.76
C GLU A 117 70.37 41.44 28.20
N GLY A 118 70.73 40.57 27.25
CA GLY A 118 71.45 39.32 27.49
C GLY A 118 70.57 38.09 27.71
N LYS A 119 69.32 38.13 27.26
CA LYS A 119 68.46 36.95 27.07
C LYS A 119 67.97 36.88 25.63
N CYS A 120 67.72 35.68 25.13
CA CYS A 120 66.89 35.51 23.96
C CYS A 120 65.43 35.73 24.37
N GLU A 121 64.79 36.73 23.77
CA GLU A 121 63.36 37.05 23.92
C GLU A 121 62.77 37.15 22.50
N CYS A 122 61.46 37.03 22.31
CA CYS A 122 60.92 36.93 20.94
C CYS A 122 61.16 38.21 20.11
N ALA A 123 61.41 38.04 18.81
CA ALA A 123 61.44 39.17 17.89
C ALA A 123 60.06 39.85 17.81
N GLU A 124 60.03 41.13 17.44
CA GLU A 124 58.77 41.89 17.34
C GLU A 124 57.83 41.23 16.31
N GLY A 125 56.70 40.69 16.79
CA GLY A 125 55.74 39.94 15.98
C GLY A 125 55.92 38.41 15.99
N ASN A 126 56.82 37.86 16.81
CA ASN A 126 57.03 36.41 16.98
C ASN A 126 56.62 35.96 18.38
N SER A 127 56.30 34.67 18.53
CA SER A 127 55.78 34.09 19.78
C SER A 127 56.48 32.79 20.21
N ASP A 128 56.59 32.59 21.53
CA ASP A 128 56.71 31.27 22.16
C ASP A 128 55.28 30.72 22.30
N CYS A 129 55.01 29.57 21.68
CA CYS A 129 53.71 28.90 21.68
C CYS A 129 53.71 27.57 22.43
N ASN A 130 54.85 27.19 23.03
CA ASN A 130 55.02 25.90 23.71
C ASN A 130 55.22 26.06 25.24
N GLY A 131 55.72 27.23 25.68
CA GLY A 131 55.92 27.61 27.08
C GLY A 131 57.29 27.26 27.68
N ASP A 132 58.26 26.79 26.88
CA ASP A 132 59.61 26.44 27.34
C ASP A 132 60.59 27.63 27.39
N GLY A 133 60.20 28.79 26.88
CA GLY A 133 61.01 30.01 26.80
C GLY A 133 61.77 30.18 25.48
N ILE A 134 61.47 29.39 24.46
CA ILE A 134 62.01 29.50 23.10
C ILE A 134 60.88 29.90 22.14
N CYS A 135 61.13 30.89 21.29
CA CYS A 135 60.14 31.37 20.33
C CYS A 135 60.17 30.51 19.07
N ASP A 136 59.02 30.05 18.57
CA ASP A 136 58.94 28.99 17.56
C ASP A 136 58.27 29.41 16.24
N THR A 137 57.61 30.57 16.19
CA THR A 137 56.78 30.96 15.04
C THR A 137 56.79 32.46 14.79
N TYR A 138 56.70 32.83 13.50
CA TYR A 138 56.39 34.19 13.05
C TYR A 138 54.87 34.42 13.13
N GLY A 139 54.43 35.37 13.95
CA GLY A 139 53.02 35.69 14.22
C GLY A 139 52.58 35.41 15.65
N GLU A 140 51.28 35.60 15.89
CA GLU A 140 50.58 35.17 17.10
C GLU A 140 50.38 33.64 17.09
N CYS A 141 50.31 33.02 18.27
CA CYS A 141 50.03 31.59 18.39
C CYS A 141 48.59 31.27 17.97
N ILE A 142 48.39 30.13 17.29
CA ILE A 142 47.05 29.65 16.89
C ILE A 142 46.20 29.30 18.12
N CYS A 143 46.86 28.79 19.17
CA CYS A 143 46.36 28.56 20.52
C CYS A 143 47.57 28.28 21.44
N ALA A 144 47.38 28.35 22.76
CA ALA A 144 48.39 28.01 23.77
C ALA A 144 48.11 26.64 24.44
N PRO A 145 49.10 26.01 25.09
CA PRO A 145 48.93 24.68 25.68
C PRO A 145 47.85 24.66 26.78
N GLY A 146 46.78 23.90 26.56
CA GLY A 146 45.63 23.82 27.47
C GLY A 146 44.50 24.83 27.19
N ASP A 147 44.59 25.64 26.13
CA ASP A 147 43.44 26.39 25.62
C ASP A 147 42.37 25.44 25.06
N THR A 148 41.10 25.84 25.19
CA THR A 148 39.91 25.14 24.67
C THR A 148 39.05 26.07 23.81
N MET A 149 38.47 25.56 22.72
CA MET A 149 37.55 26.29 21.85
C MET A 149 36.26 25.50 21.65
N GLU A 150 35.12 26.09 21.99
CA GLU A 150 33.78 25.51 21.77
C GLU A 150 33.56 25.11 20.30
N CYS A 151 32.95 23.94 20.08
CA CYS A 151 32.65 23.42 18.76
C CYS A 151 31.36 22.59 18.73
N TYR A 152 30.67 22.68 17.60
CA TYR A 152 29.50 21.87 17.26
C TYR A 152 29.42 21.79 15.73
N PHE A 153 28.96 20.67 15.18
CA PHE A 153 28.86 20.47 13.73
C PHE A 153 27.41 20.31 13.23
N GLY A 154 26.42 20.24 14.13
CA GLY A 154 24.98 20.29 13.80
C GLY A 154 24.48 21.74 13.67
N ALA A 155 23.16 21.95 13.70
CA ALA A 155 22.61 23.29 13.70
C ALA A 155 22.74 23.91 15.12
N PRO A 156 23.12 25.20 15.26
CA PRO A 156 23.31 25.82 16.58
C PRO A 156 22.10 25.76 17.51
N GLU A 157 20.90 25.62 16.94
CA GLU A 157 19.65 25.48 17.66
C GLU A 157 19.38 24.07 18.26
N ASP A 158 20.14 23.04 17.88
CA ASP A 158 20.02 21.65 18.38
C ASP A 158 20.74 21.46 19.74
N ILE A 159 21.62 22.39 20.08
CA ILE A 159 22.46 22.34 21.29
C ILE A 159 21.57 22.43 22.54
N ASP A 160 21.82 21.53 23.51
CA ASP A 160 21.04 21.36 24.73
C ASP A 160 19.57 20.91 24.52
N ARG A 161 19.23 20.37 23.33
CA ARG A 161 18.04 19.52 23.12
C ARG A 161 18.42 18.04 23.26
N GLY A 162 17.50 17.26 23.80
CA GLY A 162 17.66 15.82 24.02
C GLY A 162 19.01 15.40 24.60
N VAL A 163 19.75 14.60 23.83
CA VAL A 163 21.12 14.17 24.19
C VAL A 163 22.23 15.08 23.64
N CYS A 164 21.90 16.00 22.73
CA CYS A 164 22.86 16.84 22.02
C CYS A 164 23.53 17.90 22.89
N ARG A 165 24.80 18.14 22.60
CA ARG A 165 25.60 19.17 23.26
C ARG A 165 26.83 19.54 22.45
N GLY A 166 27.28 20.78 22.64
CA GLY A 166 28.61 21.22 22.21
C GLY A 166 29.72 20.36 22.80
N GLY A 167 30.84 20.31 22.08
CA GLY A 167 32.13 19.87 22.61
C GLY A 167 33.16 21.00 22.55
N HIS A 168 34.42 20.69 22.77
CA HIS A 168 35.51 21.64 22.58
C HIS A 168 36.71 21.00 21.87
N PHE A 169 37.39 21.78 21.03
CA PHE A 169 38.74 21.44 20.59
C PHE A 169 39.72 21.77 21.71
N GLU A 170 40.62 20.85 22.04
CA GLU A 170 41.82 21.14 22.85
C GLU A 170 42.95 21.64 21.93
N CYS A 171 43.79 22.55 22.44
CA CYS A 171 45.04 22.93 21.77
C CYS A 171 46.12 21.86 21.96
N VAL A 172 46.56 21.21 20.87
CA VAL A 172 47.48 20.08 20.90
C VAL A 172 48.78 20.36 20.13
N MET A 173 49.87 19.73 20.57
CA MET A 173 51.19 19.82 19.93
C MET A 173 51.26 18.91 18.69
N GLY A 174 51.55 19.47 17.53
CA GLY A 174 51.76 18.73 16.30
C GLY A 174 53.12 18.02 16.21
N ASN A 175 53.24 17.08 15.27
CA ASN A 175 54.48 16.32 14.98
C ASN A 175 55.67 17.19 14.48
N ASP A 176 55.43 18.46 14.20
CA ASP A 176 56.38 19.51 13.84
C ASP A 176 56.79 20.40 15.02
N GLY A 177 56.25 20.16 16.23
CA GLY A 177 56.47 20.96 17.44
C GLY A 177 55.45 22.09 17.64
N ASN A 178 54.66 22.44 16.62
CA ASN A 178 53.76 23.60 16.67
C ASN A 178 52.42 23.25 17.33
N TYR A 179 51.95 24.09 18.24
CA TYR A 179 50.61 24.00 18.83
C TYR A 179 49.52 24.49 17.88
N ARG A 180 48.41 23.75 17.84
CA ARG A 180 47.23 24.03 17.01
C ARG A 180 46.01 23.26 17.53
N TRP A 181 44.82 23.72 17.19
CA TRP A 181 43.57 23.05 17.55
C TRP A 181 43.54 21.60 17.06
N GLY A 182 43.12 20.69 17.94
CA GLY A 182 42.87 19.30 17.59
C GLY A 182 41.78 19.15 16.54
N SER A 183 41.80 18.06 15.78
CA SER A 183 40.79 17.77 14.75
C SER A 183 39.50 17.15 15.29
N GLU A 184 39.44 16.84 16.58
CA GLU A 184 38.34 16.15 17.24
C GLU A 184 37.64 17.08 18.24
N CYS A 185 36.32 17.20 18.13
CA CYS A 185 35.51 18.02 19.02
C CYS A 185 35.13 17.21 20.27
N ILE A 186 35.88 17.37 21.36
CA ILE A 186 35.82 16.51 22.54
C ILE A 186 34.53 16.76 23.34
N GLY A 187 33.81 15.69 23.68
CA GLY A 187 32.60 15.73 24.51
C GLY A 187 31.29 16.01 23.77
N MET A 188 31.37 16.42 22.50
CA MET A 188 30.25 16.68 21.60
C MET A 188 29.33 15.46 21.46
N VAL A 189 28.02 15.71 21.38
CA VAL A 189 27.03 14.72 20.91
C VAL A 189 26.21 15.38 19.81
N MET A 190 26.18 14.73 18.65
CA MET A 190 25.46 15.14 17.45
C MET A 190 24.09 14.45 17.39
N PRO A 191 23.14 14.98 16.60
CA PRO A 191 21.93 14.28 16.20
C PRO A 191 22.22 12.88 15.67
N SER A 192 21.35 11.93 16.01
CA SER A 192 21.44 10.52 15.61
C SER A 192 20.05 9.98 15.29
N TYR A 193 19.91 9.33 14.13
CA TYR A 193 18.69 8.63 13.71
C TYR A 193 18.73 7.14 14.10
N ASP A 194 19.64 6.77 15.02
CA ASP A 194 19.76 5.44 15.64
C ASP A 194 18.89 5.41 16.92
N TYR A 195 17.57 5.48 16.73
CA TYR A 195 16.57 5.70 17.80
C TYR A 195 16.50 4.54 18.81
N VAL A 196 16.38 4.85 20.11
CA VAL A 196 16.35 3.84 21.18
C VAL A 196 15.20 4.08 22.18
N CYS A 197 14.20 3.21 22.12
CA CYS A 197 13.07 3.19 23.03
C CYS A 197 13.45 2.60 24.41
N ASP A 198 13.55 3.45 25.44
CA ASP A 198 13.81 3.06 26.83
C ASP A 198 12.68 3.57 27.76
N PRO A 199 11.84 2.68 28.34
CA PRO A 199 10.77 3.06 29.27
C PRO A 199 11.26 3.77 30.55
N SER A 200 12.55 3.65 30.88
CA SER A 200 13.16 4.35 32.02
C SER A 200 13.60 5.78 31.67
N ARG A 201 13.67 6.11 30.38
CA ARG A 201 14.09 7.41 29.84
C ARG A 201 13.16 7.89 28.69
N PRO A 202 11.86 8.11 28.93
CA PRO A 202 10.94 8.71 27.95
C PRO A 202 11.20 10.21 27.68
N ASP A 203 12.34 10.72 28.17
CA ASP A 203 12.91 12.05 27.92
C ASP A 203 14.10 12.00 26.94
N LEU A 204 14.31 10.88 26.25
CA LEU A 204 15.23 10.76 25.11
C LEU A 204 14.65 11.44 23.88
N ASP A 205 15.54 12.10 23.15
CA ASP A 205 15.37 12.93 21.96
C ASP A 205 16.76 12.83 21.28
N PHE A 206 16.88 11.94 20.30
CA PHE A 206 18.16 11.52 19.70
C PHE A 206 18.52 12.31 18.44
N ASP A 207 17.53 12.72 17.64
CA ASP A 207 17.74 13.65 16.52
C ASP A 207 17.87 15.11 17.00
N CYS A 208 17.54 15.39 18.27
CA CYS A 208 17.67 16.68 18.93
C CYS A 208 16.74 17.78 18.37
N ASN A 209 15.60 17.42 17.78
CA ASN A 209 14.57 18.36 17.35
C ASN A 209 13.81 18.99 18.53
N GLY A 210 13.85 18.39 19.73
CA GLY A 210 13.18 18.89 20.93
C GLY A 210 11.81 18.26 21.24
N ILE A 211 11.41 17.23 20.49
CA ILE A 211 10.32 16.30 20.81
C ILE A 211 10.98 15.00 21.29
N PRO A 212 10.52 14.37 22.39
CA PRO A 212 11.05 13.06 22.78
C PRO A 212 10.64 11.97 21.79
N ASP A 213 11.59 11.11 21.39
CA ASP A 213 11.37 10.01 20.42
C ASP A 213 10.17 9.12 20.83
N ALA A 214 9.96 8.99 22.14
CA ALA A 214 8.88 8.22 22.75
C ALA A 214 7.45 8.76 22.49
N ILE A 215 7.30 9.94 21.87
CA ILE A 215 6.02 10.54 21.45
C ILE A 215 6.08 11.18 20.05
N GLN A 216 7.12 10.85 19.27
CA GLN A 216 7.35 11.39 17.93
C GLN A 216 6.59 10.59 16.87
N ASP A 217 5.94 11.33 15.97
CA ASP A 217 5.11 10.95 14.83
C ASP A 217 5.45 12.05 13.79
N GLU A 218 6.40 11.75 12.91
CA GLU A 218 7.01 12.66 11.93
C GLU A 218 6.29 12.63 10.58
N ASP A 219 5.87 11.46 10.10
CA ASP A 219 5.20 11.34 8.81
C ASP A 219 3.68 11.62 8.85
N GLY A 220 3.05 11.46 10.03
CA GLY A 220 1.66 11.82 10.28
C GLY A 220 0.64 10.70 10.10
N ASP A 221 1.04 9.43 10.01
CA ASP A 221 0.12 8.29 9.91
C ASP A 221 -0.64 7.97 11.23
N GLY A 222 -0.07 8.37 12.37
CA GLY A 222 -0.63 8.19 13.72
C GLY A 222 0.03 7.09 14.57
N PHE A 223 1.08 6.45 14.08
CA PHE A 223 2.00 5.63 14.86
C PHE A 223 3.18 6.50 15.35
N THR A 224 3.87 6.05 16.39
CA THR A 224 5.03 6.76 16.94
C THR A 224 6.27 5.87 16.90
N ILE A 225 7.47 6.45 16.76
CA ILE A 225 8.76 5.72 16.72
C ILE A 225 8.81 4.61 17.79
N CYS A 226 8.39 4.92 19.01
CA CYS A 226 8.28 3.94 20.10
C CYS A 226 6.84 3.53 20.40
N THR A 227 6.66 2.35 21.00
CA THR A 227 5.35 1.90 21.49
C THR A 227 4.78 2.84 22.55
N PRO A 228 3.45 2.87 22.79
CA PRO A 228 2.85 3.70 23.85
C PRO A 228 3.27 3.37 25.30
N ASP A 229 4.08 2.32 25.51
CA ASP A 229 4.74 1.99 26.77
C ASP A 229 6.27 2.21 26.77
N GLY A 230 6.80 2.77 25.67
CA GLY A 230 8.22 3.07 25.44
C GLY A 230 9.13 1.84 25.28
N SER A 231 8.58 0.62 25.21
CA SER A 231 9.35 -0.63 25.41
C SER A 231 10.09 -1.16 24.20
N LYS A 232 9.71 -0.76 23.00
CA LYS A 232 10.38 -1.10 21.73
C LYS A 232 10.04 -0.08 20.65
N ILE A 233 10.78 -0.15 19.55
CA ILE A 233 10.39 0.47 18.28
C ILE A 233 8.99 -0.06 17.88
N TRP A 234 8.10 0.86 17.52
CA TRP A 234 6.75 0.56 17.06
C TRP A 234 6.68 0.92 15.60
N ASP A 235 6.81 2.20 15.26
CA ASP A 235 7.08 2.58 13.89
C ASP A 235 8.57 2.42 13.53
N CYS A 236 8.86 1.79 12.39
CA CYS A 236 10.20 1.48 11.92
C CYS A 236 10.64 2.37 10.73
N CYS A 237 9.80 3.30 10.28
CA CYS A 237 10.01 4.08 9.06
C CYS A 237 9.50 5.54 9.11
N ASP A 238 9.01 6.02 10.26
CA ASP A 238 8.50 7.37 10.57
C ASP A 238 9.29 8.56 9.96
N ASN A 239 10.56 8.36 9.58
CA ASN A 239 11.24 9.24 8.63
C ASN A 239 12.15 8.50 7.62
N ILE A 240 12.42 9.20 6.51
CA ILE A 240 13.39 8.91 5.42
C ILE A 240 14.86 8.66 5.90
N HIS A 241 15.16 8.78 7.19
CA HIS A 241 16.48 8.43 7.75
C HIS A 241 16.48 7.09 8.51
N MET A 242 15.30 6.54 8.82
CA MET A 242 15.13 5.17 9.34
C MET A 242 15.08 4.13 8.21
N CYS A 243 14.52 4.48 7.04
CA CYS A 243 14.22 3.57 5.93
C CYS A 243 14.51 4.19 4.54
N ASP A 244 14.89 3.36 3.56
CA ASP A 244 15.28 3.81 2.20
C ASP A 244 14.05 3.92 1.26
N THR A 245 13.11 4.80 1.62
CA THR A 245 11.85 5.06 0.88
C THR A 245 11.56 6.56 0.73
N ASP A 246 10.77 6.92 -0.28
CA ASP A 246 10.19 8.27 -0.45
C ASP A 246 8.76 8.39 0.12
N ARG A 247 8.26 7.34 0.78
CA ARG A 247 6.91 7.21 1.37
C ARG A 247 6.98 6.52 2.74
N PRO A 248 7.43 7.22 3.81
CA PRO A 248 7.47 6.66 5.17
C PRO A 248 6.06 6.30 5.67
N GLU A 249 5.05 7.11 5.34
CA GLU A 249 3.67 7.08 5.89
C GLU A 249 2.81 5.89 5.45
N LEU A 250 3.45 4.83 4.96
CA LEU A 250 2.88 3.58 4.49
C LEU A 250 3.58 2.34 5.08
N ILE A 251 4.50 2.50 6.03
CA ILE A 251 5.31 1.42 6.62
C ILE A 251 5.20 1.49 8.13
N HIS A 252 4.23 0.76 8.70
CA HIS A 252 3.85 0.86 10.09
C HIS A 252 3.16 -0.42 10.61
N PRO A 253 3.04 -0.65 11.93
CA PRO A 253 2.56 -1.91 12.54
C PRO A 253 1.18 -2.47 12.19
N GLU A 254 0.34 -1.75 11.42
CA GLU A 254 -0.96 -2.25 10.93
C GLU A 254 -0.97 -2.57 9.42
N GLN A 255 0.19 -2.43 8.75
CA GLN A 255 0.36 -2.76 7.32
C GLN A 255 0.51 -4.26 7.06
N ILE A 256 0.65 -4.60 5.78
CA ILE A 256 0.93 -5.95 5.30
C ILE A 256 2.25 -5.91 4.53
N GLU A 257 3.21 -6.67 5.02
CA GLU A 257 4.52 -6.96 4.42
C GLU A 257 4.42 -7.32 2.91
N CYS A 258 5.17 -6.64 2.05
CA CYS A 258 5.01 -6.65 0.59
C CYS A 258 6.30 -7.02 -0.18
N LYS A 259 6.59 -8.32 -0.19
CA LYS A 259 7.70 -8.98 -0.91
C LYS A 259 8.12 -8.33 -2.24
N GLY A 260 9.35 -7.86 -2.28
CA GLY A 260 10.08 -7.37 -3.45
C GLY A 260 10.52 -5.91 -3.38
N ASN A 261 10.19 -5.19 -2.30
CA ASN A 261 10.67 -3.84 -2.02
C ASN A 261 11.98 -3.84 -1.20
N GLY A 262 12.22 -4.87 -0.38
CA GLY A 262 13.35 -4.93 0.55
C GLY A 262 13.15 -4.12 1.84
N LEU A 263 11.90 -3.84 2.23
CA LEU A 263 11.50 -3.11 3.42
C LEU A 263 10.82 -4.06 4.44
N ASP A 264 10.52 -3.57 5.64
CA ASP A 264 9.80 -4.28 6.71
C ASP A 264 8.45 -3.56 6.87
N ASP A 265 7.55 -3.71 5.90
CA ASP A 265 6.40 -2.80 5.72
C ASP A 265 5.47 -2.80 6.95
N ASN A 266 5.43 -3.89 7.71
CA ASN A 266 4.62 -4.05 8.91
C ASN A 266 5.41 -3.94 10.23
N CYS A 267 6.70 -3.58 10.17
CA CYS A 267 7.59 -3.43 11.33
C CYS A 267 7.59 -4.64 12.29
N ASP A 268 7.46 -5.87 11.77
CA ASP A 268 7.50 -7.11 12.56
C ASP A 268 8.89 -7.77 12.62
N GLY A 269 9.84 -7.27 11.82
CA GLY A 269 11.24 -7.69 11.79
C GLY A 269 11.57 -8.70 10.68
N ASN A 270 10.65 -8.96 9.75
CA ASN A 270 10.80 -9.96 8.69
C ASN A 270 10.65 -9.33 7.29
N ILE A 271 11.72 -8.74 6.77
CA ILE A 271 11.83 -8.22 5.39
C ILE A 271 11.66 -9.33 4.34
N ASP A 272 10.83 -9.09 3.30
CA ASP A 272 10.62 -9.92 2.11
C ASP A 272 10.33 -11.43 2.39
N PRO A 273 9.45 -11.80 3.36
CA PRO A 273 9.24 -13.18 3.75
C PRO A 273 8.56 -13.97 2.62
N ASP A 274 8.79 -15.28 2.60
CA ASP A 274 8.55 -16.06 1.39
C ASP A 274 7.06 -16.14 0.97
N ASP A 275 6.13 -15.91 1.92
CA ASP A 275 4.67 -15.93 1.73
C ASP A 275 3.97 -14.55 1.78
N ALA A 276 4.72 -13.46 1.68
CA ALA A 276 4.18 -12.11 1.46
C ALA A 276 3.76 -11.88 -0.02
N PRO A 277 2.74 -11.05 -0.29
CA PRO A 277 2.33 -10.64 -1.64
C PRO A 277 3.45 -9.89 -2.38
N GLN A 278 3.43 -9.92 -3.72
CA GLN A 278 4.43 -9.23 -4.54
C GLN A 278 4.08 -7.75 -4.76
N CYS A 279 5.09 -6.88 -4.62
CA CYS A 279 5.02 -5.46 -5.00
C CYS A 279 4.75 -5.22 -6.50
N GLY A 280 4.32 -3.99 -6.82
CA GLY A 280 4.21 -3.48 -8.19
C GLY A 280 5.42 -2.65 -8.65
N ASP A 281 5.40 -2.17 -9.89
CA ASP A 281 6.53 -1.46 -10.55
C ASP A 281 6.81 -0.01 -10.02
N GLN A 282 6.51 0.32 -8.76
CA GLN A 282 6.74 1.63 -8.12
C GLN A 282 7.24 1.43 -6.67
N THR A 283 8.11 2.32 -6.18
CA THR A 283 8.69 2.26 -4.82
C THR A 283 7.77 2.78 -3.73
N ALA A 284 6.74 3.55 -4.08
CA ALA A 284 5.62 3.75 -3.17
C ALA A 284 4.98 2.39 -2.88
N VAL A 285 4.72 2.06 -1.61
CA VAL A 285 3.86 0.93 -1.23
C VAL A 285 2.57 1.08 -2.03
N VAL A 286 2.41 0.21 -3.03
CA VAL A 286 1.16 0.11 -3.77
C VAL A 286 0.14 -0.35 -2.75
N VAL A 287 -1.01 0.33 -2.64
CA VAL A 287 -2.17 -0.26 -1.95
C VAL A 287 -2.60 -1.45 -2.80
N ALA A 288 -1.96 -2.60 -2.55
CA ALA A 288 -1.80 -3.69 -3.51
C ALA A 288 -3.09 -4.48 -3.64
N ASP A 289 -4.01 -3.92 -4.46
CA ASP A 289 -5.31 -4.42 -4.89
C ASP A 289 -5.76 -5.67 -4.11
N CYS A 290 -6.20 -5.42 -2.88
CA CYS A 290 -6.11 -6.33 -1.75
C CYS A 290 -6.34 -7.80 -2.07
N LYS A 291 -5.24 -8.49 -2.42
CA LYS A 291 -5.09 -9.94 -2.30
C LYS A 291 -4.93 -10.29 -0.81
N MET A 292 -5.92 -9.91 0.00
CA MET A 292 -6.22 -10.59 1.26
C MET A 292 -6.13 -12.08 0.97
N LYS A 293 -5.22 -12.81 1.63
CA LYS A 293 -4.75 -14.15 1.21
C LYS A 293 -5.89 -15.03 0.70
N THR A 294 -6.14 -14.99 -0.61
CA THR A 294 -7.10 -15.82 -1.31
C THR A 294 -6.46 -17.20 -1.34
N ARG A 295 -6.79 -18.01 -0.33
CA ARG A 295 -6.46 -19.44 -0.32
C ARG A 295 -6.96 -20.00 -1.64
N SER A 296 -6.02 -20.36 -2.52
CA SER A 296 -6.28 -20.72 -3.92
C SER A 296 -7.53 -21.59 -4.02
N CYS A 297 -8.66 -21.01 -4.47
CA CYS A 297 -9.98 -21.66 -4.52
C CYS A 297 -10.02 -22.91 -5.43
N SER A 298 -8.92 -23.18 -6.12
CA SER A 298 -8.85 -23.78 -7.44
C SER A 298 -8.70 -25.31 -7.45
N ASP A 299 -9.00 -25.98 -6.33
CA ASP A 299 -9.05 -27.44 -6.19
C ASP A 299 -10.41 -27.98 -6.68
N LEU A 300 -10.59 -28.06 -8.00
CA LEU A 300 -11.83 -28.57 -8.63
C LEU A 300 -12.17 -30.01 -8.19
N GLY A 301 -13.22 -30.17 -7.38
CA GLY A 301 -13.61 -31.40 -6.69
C GLY A 301 -14.25 -32.50 -7.56
N ASN A 302 -13.74 -32.77 -8.77
CA ASN A 302 -14.40 -33.62 -9.80
C ASN A 302 -15.83 -33.15 -10.18
N TRP A 303 -16.15 -31.87 -10.01
CA TRP A 303 -17.46 -31.31 -10.36
C TRP A 303 -17.79 -31.54 -11.85
N LYS A 304 -19.07 -31.77 -12.15
CA LYS A 304 -19.54 -32.11 -13.50
C LYS A 304 -20.86 -31.42 -13.83
N TYR A 305 -20.84 -30.74 -14.97
CA TYR A 305 -22.01 -30.34 -15.75
C TYR A 305 -23.08 -31.46 -15.78
N ASN A 306 -24.33 -31.07 -15.55
CA ASN A 306 -25.52 -31.92 -15.46
C ASN A 306 -25.62 -32.93 -14.28
N ASP A 307 -24.76 -32.89 -13.26
CA ASP A 307 -25.05 -33.60 -12.00
C ASP A 307 -26.07 -32.84 -11.12
N GLY A 308 -27.34 -32.92 -11.52
CA GLY A 308 -28.49 -32.25 -10.89
C GLY A 308 -28.82 -32.66 -9.45
N GLN A 309 -27.95 -33.40 -8.75
CA GLN A 309 -28.00 -33.59 -7.30
C GLN A 309 -27.03 -32.67 -6.53
N ASN A 310 -26.04 -32.06 -7.21
CA ASN A 310 -25.01 -31.23 -6.57
C ASN A 310 -25.13 -29.73 -6.87
N THR A 311 -25.59 -29.29 -8.05
CA THR A 311 -25.51 -27.89 -8.52
C THR A 311 -26.04 -26.84 -7.53
N PHE A 312 -27.11 -27.16 -6.79
CA PHE A 312 -27.73 -26.26 -5.80
C PHE A 312 -27.68 -26.80 -4.37
N ALA A 313 -26.84 -27.80 -4.11
CA ALA A 313 -26.50 -28.26 -2.78
C ALA A 313 -25.30 -27.45 -2.23
N GLU A 314 -25.03 -27.56 -0.93
CA GLU A 314 -23.90 -26.91 -0.25
C GLU A 314 -22.55 -27.14 -0.96
N THR A 315 -22.36 -28.33 -1.55
CA THR A 315 -21.22 -28.69 -2.39
C THR A 315 -21.13 -27.87 -3.67
N GLY A 316 -22.19 -27.83 -4.50
CA GLY A 316 -22.19 -27.05 -5.74
C GLY A 316 -22.12 -25.54 -5.50
N LEU A 317 -22.75 -25.06 -4.43
CA LEU A 317 -22.66 -23.65 -4.00
C LEU A 317 -21.22 -23.28 -3.61
N ARG A 318 -20.45 -24.20 -3.03
CA ARG A 318 -19.01 -24.01 -2.77
C ARG A 318 -18.20 -23.92 -4.05
N GLU A 319 -18.43 -24.81 -5.02
CA GLU A 319 -17.73 -24.79 -6.31
C GLU A 319 -18.04 -23.48 -7.08
N ILE A 320 -19.26 -22.93 -6.96
CA ILE A 320 -19.63 -21.61 -7.51
C ILE A 320 -18.82 -20.47 -6.86
N VAL A 321 -18.71 -20.45 -5.53
CA VAL A 321 -17.88 -19.48 -4.80
C VAL A 321 -16.42 -19.57 -5.21
N ASN A 322 -15.92 -20.80 -5.35
CA ASN A 322 -14.55 -21.07 -5.75
C ASN A 322 -14.25 -20.61 -7.19
N ALA A 323 -15.21 -20.78 -8.11
CA ALA A 323 -15.12 -20.34 -9.51
C ALA A 323 -15.51 -18.87 -9.73
N LEU A 324 -15.59 -18.10 -8.65
CA LEU A 324 -15.63 -16.63 -8.64
C LEU A 324 -14.38 -16.04 -7.97
N ASP A 325 -13.43 -16.88 -7.51
CA ASP A 325 -12.27 -16.51 -6.68
C ASP A 325 -12.63 -15.83 -5.33
N MET A 326 -13.87 -15.99 -4.86
CA MET A 326 -14.36 -15.44 -3.60
C MET A 326 -13.91 -16.29 -2.38
N CYS A 327 -12.60 -16.46 -2.22
CA CYS A 327 -11.97 -17.45 -1.33
C CYS A 327 -12.09 -17.12 0.17
N LEU A 328 -13.29 -17.25 0.70
CA LEU A 328 -13.64 -17.07 2.12
C LEU A 328 -14.19 -18.38 2.66
N ASP A 329 -13.37 -19.13 3.41
CA ASP A 329 -13.63 -20.52 3.84
C ASP A 329 -14.96 -20.72 4.60
N ASN A 330 -15.50 -19.65 5.19
CA ASN A 330 -16.59 -19.64 6.14
C ASN A 330 -17.97 -19.32 5.52
N ILE A 331 -18.54 -20.23 4.70
CA ILE A 331 -20.00 -20.20 4.44
C ILE A 331 -20.72 -20.59 5.74
N GLY A 332 -21.39 -19.62 6.38
CA GLY A 332 -22.36 -19.86 7.45
C GLY A 332 -21.86 -19.84 8.90
N SER A 333 -20.57 -19.66 9.18
CA SER A 333 -20.06 -19.49 10.54
C SER A 333 -20.07 -18.01 10.98
N HIS A 334 -21.13 -17.60 11.67
CA HIS A 334 -21.22 -16.30 12.37
C HIS A 334 -20.28 -16.18 13.59
N GLU A 335 -19.36 -17.12 13.81
CA GLU A 335 -18.62 -17.26 15.09
C GLU A 335 -17.42 -16.32 15.22
N ALA A 336 -16.93 -15.74 14.12
CA ALA A 336 -15.98 -14.63 14.10
C ALA A 336 -16.67 -13.37 13.53
N PRO A 337 -17.12 -12.41 14.35
CA PRO A 337 -17.80 -11.20 13.86
C PRO A 337 -16.87 -10.21 13.16
N ASP A 338 -15.55 -10.43 13.23
CA ASP A 338 -14.48 -9.53 12.81
C ASP A 338 -13.85 -9.86 11.44
N GLU A 339 -14.13 -11.05 10.89
CA GLU A 339 -13.61 -11.51 9.59
C GLU A 339 -14.60 -11.26 8.45
N GLY A 340 -14.09 -10.91 7.26
CA GLY A 340 -14.90 -10.86 6.03
C GLY A 340 -15.31 -12.27 5.58
N GLY A 341 -16.52 -12.44 5.03
CA GLY A 341 -17.06 -13.79 4.78
C GLY A 341 -18.35 -13.83 3.98
N ILE A 342 -18.62 -14.96 3.32
CA ILE A 342 -19.91 -15.20 2.67
C ILE A 342 -20.93 -15.68 3.72
N VAL A 343 -21.97 -14.87 3.92
CA VAL A 343 -23.04 -15.12 4.88
C VAL A 343 -24.09 -16.07 4.29
N GLU A 344 -24.42 -15.90 3.01
CA GLU A 344 -25.38 -16.75 2.30
C GLU A 344 -25.07 -16.78 0.80
N ILE A 345 -25.37 -17.89 0.13
CA ILE A 345 -25.37 -17.98 -1.34
C ILE A 345 -26.56 -18.83 -1.80
N LYS A 346 -27.25 -18.39 -2.86
CA LYS A 346 -28.39 -19.10 -3.47
C LYS A 346 -28.36 -18.96 -4.99
N VAL A 347 -28.92 -19.95 -5.68
CA VAL A 347 -29.28 -19.84 -7.11
C VAL A 347 -30.78 -20.04 -7.26
N LEU A 348 -31.44 -19.03 -7.82
CA LEU A 348 -32.90 -18.87 -7.92
C LEU A 348 -33.30 -18.45 -9.35
N GLN A 349 -34.60 -18.22 -9.55
CA GLN A 349 -35.16 -17.59 -10.76
C GLN A 349 -35.72 -16.21 -10.39
N SER A 350 -35.67 -15.24 -11.30
CA SER A 350 -35.97 -13.84 -10.95
C SER A 350 -37.41 -13.64 -10.48
N GLY A 351 -37.57 -13.18 -9.24
CA GLY A 351 -38.87 -12.98 -8.59
C GLY A 351 -39.55 -14.26 -8.08
N LEU A 352 -38.89 -15.42 -8.10
CA LEU A 352 -39.39 -16.70 -7.60
C LEU A 352 -38.42 -17.34 -6.58
N ALA A 353 -38.97 -17.95 -5.53
CA ALA A 353 -38.18 -18.73 -4.55
C ALA A 353 -37.93 -20.18 -5.01
N THR A 354 -37.62 -20.36 -6.30
CA THR A 354 -37.36 -21.65 -6.95
C THR A 354 -36.04 -21.62 -7.70
N ASN A 355 -35.33 -22.74 -7.69
CA ASN A 355 -34.06 -22.90 -8.39
C ASN A 355 -34.28 -22.97 -9.92
N PRO A 356 -33.32 -22.52 -10.75
CA PRO A 356 -33.35 -22.68 -12.20
C PRO A 356 -33.18 -24.14 -12.64
N ASP A 357 -33.26 -24.42 -13.95
CA ASP A 357 -32.85 -25.74 -14.45
C ASP A 357 -31.32 -25.91 -14.24
N PRO A 358 -30.82 -27.06 -13.75
CA PRO A 358 -29.40 -27.27 -13.52
C PRO A 358 -28.49 -27.06 -14.73
N ARG A 359 -29.01 -27.05 -15.96
CA ARG A 359 -28.26 -26.71 -17.19
C ARG A 359 -27.96 -25.23 -17.36
N GLN A 360 -28.63 -24.35 -16.64
CA GLN A 360 -28.47 -22.89 -16.76
C GLN A 360 -27.25 -22.34 -16.00
N VAL A 361 -26.55 -23.19 -15.23
CA VAL A 361 -25.38 -22.82 -14.42
C VAL A 361 -24.29 -23.87 -14.59
N ASN A 362 -23.07 -23.43 -14.88
CA ASN A 362 -21.95 -24.33 -15.15
C ASN A 362 -20.62 -23.76 -14.65
N VAL A 363 -19.75 -24.59 -14.08
CA VAL A 363 -18.39 -24.22 -13.66
C VAL A 363 -17.39 -24.96 -14.56
N VAL A 364 -16.52 -24.22 -15.25
CA VAL A 364 -15.65 -24.78 -16.31
C VAL A 364 -14.22 -24.26 -16.23
N ASP A 365 -13.26 -25.08 -16.66
CA ASP A 365 -11.84 -24.70 -16.77
C ASP A 365 -11.52 -23.80 -17.97
N GLY A 366 -12.55 -23.37 -18.69
CA GLY A 366 -12.50 -22.62 -19.95
C GLY A 366 -13.63 -23.03 -20.90
N MET A 367 -13.86 -22.22 -21.93
CA MET A 367 -14.77 -22.56 -23.04
C MET A 367 -13.97 -22.96 -24.27
N TYR A 368 -14.41 -24.04 -24.93
CA TYR A 368 -13.74 -24.66 -26.06
C TYR A 368 -14.57 -24.52 -27.35
N ASP A 369 -13.89 -24.35 -28.49
CA ASP A 369 -14.53 -24.38 -29.79
C ASP A 369 -14.93 -25.80 -30.23
N VAL A 370 -15.67 -25.90 -31.33
CA VAL A 370 -16.15 -27.17 -31.92
C VAL A 370 -15.04 -28.19 -32.26
N ASN A 371 -13.78 -27.76 -32.34
CA ASN A 371 -12.62 -28.64 -32.58
C ASN A 371 -11.97 -29.11 -31.26
N GLY A 372 -12.47 -28.64 -30.12
CA GLY A 372 -11.91 -28.90 -28.79
C GLY A 372 -10.75 -27.99 -28.41
N VAL A 373 -10.55 -26.84 -29.09
CA VAL A 373 -9.50 -25.87 -28.74
C VAL A 373 -10.06 -24.90 -27.69
N LYS A 374 -9.42 -24.78 -26.52
CA LYS A 374 -9.79 -23.76 -25.51
C LYS A 374 -9.61 -22.37 -26.12
N ARG A 375 -10.62 -21.50 -26.06
CA ARG A 375 -10.58 -20.14 -26.61
C ARG A 375 -10.77 -19.04 -25.57
N ILE A 376 -11.44 -19.39 -24.47
CA ILE A 376 -11.56 -18.55 -23.29
C ILE A 376 -11.03 -19.39 -22.13
N ALA A 377 -10.07 -18.83 -21.40
CA ALA A 377 -9.54 -19.39 -20.16
C ALA A 377 -9.87 -18.44 -19.00
N PRO A 378 -9.87 -18.94 -17.75
CA PRO A 378 -10.00 -18.11 -16.55
C PRO A 378 -8.98 -16.97 -16.47
N ARG A 379 -9.34 -15.92 -15.75
CA ARG A 379 -8.51 -14.72 -15.51
C ARG A 379 -7.72 -14.83 -14.21
N GLU A 380 -8.32 -15.42 -13.19
CA GLU A 380 -7.69 -15.90 -11.96
C GLU A 380 -8.12 -17.38 -11.77
N GLY A 381 -7.60 -18.07 -10.74
CA GLY A 381 -8.01 -19.44 -10.42
C GLY A 381 -7.74 -20.50 -11.49
N ASN A 382 -8.53 -21.59 -11.46
CA ASN A 382 -8.52 -22.68 -12.46
C ASN A 382 -9.85 -22.80 -13.23
N SER A 383 -10.86 -22.00 -12.89
CA SER A 383 -12.22 -22.14 -13.42
C SER A 383 -13.07 -20.90 -13.20
N PHE A 384 -13.95 -20.61 -14.15
CA PHE A 384 -14.99 -19.57 -14.02
C PHE A 384 -16.40 -20.15 -14.03
N ILE A 385 -17.38 -19.37 -13.59
CA ILE A 385 -18.80 -19.68 -13.71
C ILE A 385 -19.40 -19.13 -15.01
N ILE A 386 -20.29 -19.91 -15.62
CA ILE A 386 -21.22 -19.50 -16.67
C ILE A 386 -22.64 -19.53 -16.09
N LEU A 387 -23.37 -18.42 -16.24
CA LEU A 387 -24.84 -18.37 -16.09
C LEU A 387 -25.46 -18.17 -17.49
N SER A 388 -26.66 -18.70 -17.75
CA SER A 388 -27.32 -18.56 -19.05
C SER A 388 -28.85 -18.53 -18.92
N SER A 389 -29.55 -17.84 -19.83
CA SER A 389 -30.98 -18.10 -20.04
C SER A 389 -31.19 -19.55 -20.50
N GLY A 390 -30.29 -20.03 -21.36
CA GLY A 390 -30.33 -21.35 -21.94
C GLY A 390 -29.44 -22.37 -21.24
N VAL A 391 -28.79 -23.20 -22.05
CA VAL A 391 -27.76 -24.14 -21.58
C VAL A 391 -26.43 -23.39 -21.40
N ALA A 392 -25.95 -23.28 -20.16
CA ALA A 392 -24.64 -22.74 -19.83
C ALA A 392 -23.54 -23.73 -20.26
N ALA A 393 -23.06 -23.60 -21.49
CA ALA A 393 -22.08 -24.52 -22.09
C ALA A 393 -21.27 -23.82 -23.19
N ASP A 394 -20.32 -24.55 -23.78
CA ASP A 394 -19.49 -24.10 -24.90
C ASP A 394 -19.88 -24.79 -26.22
N ALA A 395 -19.34 -24.30 -27.33
CA ALA A 395 -19.61 -24.82 -28.67
C ALA A 395 -19.16 -26.28 -28.87
N LYS A 396 -18.21 -26.76 -28.07
CA LYS A 396 -17.77 -28.18 -28.02
C LYS A 396 -18.87 -29.10 -27.48
N ASN A 397 -19.59 -28.68 -26.44
CA ASN A 397 -20.68 -29.44 -25.85
C ASN A 397 -22.00 -29.15 -26.59
N MET A 398 -22.26 -29.91 -27.66
CA MET A 398 -23.41 -29.73 -28.58
C MET A 398 -24.82 -29.68 -27.93
N GLU A 399 -24.98 -29.97 -26.64
CA GLU A 399 -26.21 -29.66 -25.90
C GLU A 399 -26.51 -28.14 -25.87
N HIS A 400 -25.50 -27.28 -26.02
CA HIS A 400 -25.63 -25.82 -26.19
C HIS A 400 -26.43 -25.40 -27.45
N GLN A 401 -26.67 -26.32 -28.38
CA GLN A 401 -27.41 -26.04 -29.62
C GLN A 401 -28.94 -26.17 -29.49
N GLY A 402 -29.47 -26.45 -28.30
CA GLY A 402 -30.90 -26.55 -28.03
C GLY A 402 -31.41 -25.48 -27.07
N ASP A 403 -32.20 -24.53 -27.61
CA ASP A 403 -32.79 -23.40 -26.89
C ASP A 403 -33.66 -23.91 -25.72
N LEU A 404 -33.31 -23.54 -24.48
CA LEU A 404 -33.82 -24.22 -23.28
C LEU A 404 -35.03 -23.49 -22.68
N HIS A 405 -36.19 -23.77 -23.27
CA HIS A 405 -37.49 -23.26 -22.82
C HIS A 405 -37.90 -23.90 -21.48
N ILE A 406 -37.80 -23.16 -20.37
CA ILE A 406 -38.15 -23.61 -19.00
C ILE A 406 -39.48 -22.98 -18.56
N GLY A 407 -39.65 -21.68 -18.76
CA GLY A 407 -40.89 -20.95 -18.52
C GLY A 407 -40.72 -19.45 -18.32
N GLY A 408 -41.81 -18.71 -18.57
CA GLY A 408 -41.95 -17.29 -18.28
C GLY A 408 -42.76 -16.99 -17.02
N GLY A 409 -42.95 -15.70 -16.75
CA GLY A 409 -43.65 -15.21 -15.54
C GLY A 409 -42.72 -14.90 -14.37
N HIS A 410 -41.42 -14.85 -14.64
CA HIS A 410 -40.43 -14.18 -13.81
C HIS A 410 -40.70 -12.67 -13.74
N LYS A 411 -39.93 -11.95 -12.91
CA LYS A 411 -40.10 -10.51 -12.71
C LYS A 411 -38.80 -9.75 -12.86
N ILE A 412 -38.91 -8.48 -13.26
CA ILE A 412 -37.83 -7.52 -13.16
C ILE A 412 -37.44 -7.40 -11.67
N PRO A 413 -36.15 -7.53 -11.30
CA PRO A 413 -35.74 -7.47 -9.90
C PRO A 413 -35.92 -6.06 -9.33
N GLU A 414 -36.16 -5.97 -8.02
CA GLU A 414 -36.04 -4.72 -7.27
C GLU A 414 -34.60 -4.54 -6.79
N PRO A 415 -34.10 -3.29 -6.61
CA PRO A 415 -34.79 -2.01 -6.74
C PRO A 415 -34.93 -1.47 -8.19
N TYR A 416 -34.40 -2.20 -9.18
CA TYR A 416 -34.34 -1.79 -10.57
C TYR A 416 -35.74 -1.56 -11.20
N TYR A 417 -36.70 -2.44 -10.92
CA TYR A 417 -38.09 -2.33 -11.36
C TYR A 417 -38.77 -1.02 -10.92
N SER A 418 -38.68 -0.69 -9.63
CA SER A 418 -39.23 0.56 -9.09
C SER A 418 -38.49 1.80 -9.62
N ALA A 419 -37.17 1.73 -9.83
CA ALA A 419 -36.38 2.85 -10.33
C ALA A 419 -36.69 3.20 -11.80
N HIS A 420 -36.95 2.20 -12.65
CA HIS A 420 -37.24 2.38 -14.08
C HIS A 420 -38.74 2.50 -14.42
N ASN A 421 -39.58 2.85 -13.43
CA ASN A 421 -41.03 3.06 -13.58
C ASN A 421 -41.79 1.82 -14.06
N GLU A 422 -41.54 0.66 -13.44
CA GLU A 422 -42.15 -0.64 -13.75
C GLU A 422 -41.79 -1.25 -15.12
N HIS A 423 -40.71 -0.76 -15.77
CA HIS A 423 -40.26 -1.21 -17.10
C HIS A 423 -38.76 -1.57 -17.14
N LEU A 424 -38.35 -2.35 -18.15
CA LEU A 424 -36.94 -2.55 -18.48
C LEU A 424 -36.36 -1.37 -19.26
N GLN A 425 -35.19 -0.87 -18.84
CA GLN A 425 -34.47 0.21 -19.53
C GLN A 425 -34.05 -0.22 -20.94
N SER A 426 -34.74 0.30 -21.95
CA SER A 426 -34.34 0.24 -23.36
C SER A 426 -34.09 1.65 -23.91
N HIS A 427 -33.38 1.76 -25.02
CA HIS A 427 -33.18 3.05 -25.69
C HIS A 427 -34.50 3.52 -26.31
N LYS A 428 -34.89 4.78 -26.05
CA LYS A 428 -36.20 5.40 -26.41
C LYS A 428 -36.68 5.24 -27.87
N ASP A 429 -35.75 4.99 -28.81
CA ASP A 429 -36.02 4.85 -30.25
C ASP A 429 -36.03 3.38 -30.72
N CYS A 430 -35.92 2.44 -29.78
CA CYS A 430 -35.97 0.98 -29.99
C CYS A 430 -37.26 0.39 -29.43
N ASP A 431 -37.64 -0.79 -29.91
CA ASP A 431 -38.69 -1.58 -29.26
C ASP A 431 -38.19 -2.11 -27.90
N SER A 432 -39.12 -2.58 -27.06
CA SER A 432 -38.83 -3.16 -25.75
C SER A 432 -39.92 -4.14 -25.32
N SER A 433 -39.59 -5.01 -24.35
CA SER A 433 -40.49 -5.95 -23.69
C SER A 433 -40.11 -6.00 -22.21
N ASP A 434 -41.11 -6.09 -21.33
CA ASP A 434 -40.93 -6.32 -19.89
C ASP A 434 -41.12 -7.81 -19.53
N THR A 435 -41.27 -8.66 -20.55
CA THR A 435 -41.47 -10.11 -20.39
C THR A 435 -40.14 -10.79 -20.15
N ILE A 436 -39.93 -11.26 -18.92
CA ILE A 436 -38.75 -12.04 -18.53
C ILE A 436 -39.08 -13.53 -18.54
N ASN A 437 -38.22 -14.29 -19.20
CA ASN A 437 -38.30 -15.73 -19.32
C ASN A 437 -36.96 -16.38 -18.97
N ASP A 438 -37.01 -17.66 -18.58
CA ASP A 438 -35.83 -18.52 -18.43
C ASP A 438 -34.71 -17.92 -17.56
N SER A 439 -35.09 -17.12 -16.55
CA SER A 439 -34.13 -16.35 -15.75
C SER A 439 -33.34 -17.17 -14.73
N VAL A 440 -32.06 -16.79 -14.57
CA VAL A 440 -31.17 -17.20 -13.47
C VAL A 440 -30.87 -15.98 -12.59
N HIS A 441 -30.91 -16.21 -11.28
CA HIS A 441 -30.51 -15.27 -10.25
C HIS A 441 -29.49 -15.95 -9.32
N LEU A 442 -28.25 -15.48 -9.32
CA LEU A 442 -27.23 -15.86 -8.34
C LEU A 442 -27.18 -14.76 -7.26
N HIS A 443 -27.63 -15.11 -6.06
CA HIS A 443 -27.62 -14.24 -4.88
C HIS A 443 -26.42 -14.58 -4.00
N ILE A 444 -25.60 -13.59 -3.67
CA ILE A 444 -24.50 -13.72 -2.71
C ILE A 444 -24.65 -12.63 -1.64
N LYS A 445 -24.88 -13.04 -0.40
CA LYS A 445 -24.85 -12.16 0.76
C LYS A 445 -23.52 -12.32 1.47
N MET A 446 -22.78 -11.24 1.68
CA MET A 446 -21.42 -11.29 2.23
C MET A 446 -21.09 -10.08 3.10
N ARG A 447 -20.10 -10.25 3.99
CA ARG A 447 -19.51 -9.17 4.78
C ARG A 447 -18.27 -8.64 4.09
N ALA A 448 -18.20 -7.32 3.88
CA ALA A 448 -16.98 -6.62 3.50
C ALA A 448 -15.88 -6.82 4.56
N PRO A 449 -14.64 -7.13 4.18
CA PRO A 449 -13.48 -7.06 5.08
C PRO A 449 -13.30 -5.69 5.73
N LYS A 450 -12.57 -5.63 6.85
CA LYS A 450 -12.32 -4.37 7.58
C LYS A 450 -11.38 -3.39 6.89
N ASN A 451 -10.61 -3.85 5.90
CA ASN A 451 -9.74 -3.04 5.05
C ASN A 451 -10.32 -2.80 3.64
N ALA A 452 -11.37 -3.53 3.24
CA ALA A 452 -11.95 -3.40 1.90
C ALA A 452 -12.91 -2.19 1.81
N GLN A 453 -12.56 -1.23 0.97
CA GLN A 453 -13.36 -0.05 0.62
C GLN A 453 -14.13 -0.23 -0.70
N GLY A 454 -13.92 -1.35 -1.38
CA GLY A 454 -14.60 -1.72 -2.62
C GLY A 454 -14.33 -3.16 -3.04
N PHE A 455 -14.87 -3.54 -4.20
CA PHE A 455 -14.53 -4.77 -4.90
C PHE A 455 -14.58 -4.58 -6.42
N SER A 456 -14.03 -5.54 -7.16
CA SER A 456 -14.23 -5.71 -8.60
C SER A 456 -14.47 -7.17 -8.97
N PHE A 457 -15.07 -7.41 -10.13
CA PHE A 457 -15.12 -8.72 -10.79
C PHE A 457 -15.02 -8.55 -12.30
N ASP A 458 -14.54 -9.57 -12.99
CA ASP A 458 -14.49 -9.60 -14.45
C ASP A 458 -15.63 -10.45 -15.02
N PHE A 459 -16.16 -10.04 -16.17
CA PHE A 459 -17.23 -10.76 -16.85
C PHE A 459 -17.17 -10.65 -18.38
N ARG A 460 -17.90 -11.54 -19.05
CA ARG A 460 -18.22 -11.45 -20.48
C ARG A 460 -19.69 -11.77 -20.70
N PHE A 461 -20.42 -10.91 -21.38
CA PHE A 461 -21.80 -11.20 -21.80
C PHE A 461 -21.83 -11.58 -23.28
N PHE A 462 -22.61 -12.61 -23.62
CA PHE A 462 -22.79 -13.14 -24.97
C PHE A 462 -24.28 -13.33 -25.26
N SER A 463 -24.67 -13.18 -26.52
CA SER A 463 -26.05 -13.40 -26.96
C SER A 463 -26.12 -13.92 -28.39
N ARG A 464 -27.03 -14.88 -28.64
CA ARG A 464 -27.33 -15.39 -29.99
C ARG A 464 -28.28 -14.49 -30.78
N GLU A 465 -28.96 -13.55 -30.13
CA GLU A 465 -29.78 -12.50 -30.74
C GLU A 465 -28.96 -11.56 -31.63
N TYR A 466 -27.75 -11.23 -31.18
CA TYR A 466 -26.85 -10.30 -31.85
C TYR A 466 -26.35 -10.86 -33.21
N PRO A 467 -26.25 -10.06 -34.29
CA PRO A 467 -26.58 -8.64 -34.43
C PRO A 467 -28.00 -8.37 -34.96
N TYR A 468 -28.88 -9.37 -35.06
CA TYR A 468 -30.11 -9.26 -35.86
C TYR A 468 -31.30 -8.66 -35.12
N TYR A 469 -31.34 -8.79 -33.80
CA TYR A 469 -32.43 -8.30 -32.94
C TYR A 469 -32.03 -7.09 -32.08
N VAL A 470 -30.83 -6.52 -32.30
CA VAL A 470 -30.43 -5.25 -31.68
C VAL A 470 -31.45 -4.17 -32.04
N CYS A 471 -31.87 -3.39 -31.03
CA CYS A 471 -32.94 -2.39 -31.08
C CYS A 471 -34.36 -2.96 -31.27
N SER A 472 -34.56 -4.24 -30.92
CA SER A 472 -35.87 -4.91 -30.90
C SER A 472 -36.38 -5.18 -29.48
N HIS A 473 -37.61 -5.72 -29.37
CA HIS A 473 -38.20 -6.17 -28.10
C HIS A 473 -37.66 -7.52 -27.60
N PHE A 474 -36.90 -8.22 -28.45
CA PHE A 474 -35.95 -9.25 -28.03
C PHE A 474 -34.60 -8.53 -27.80
N ASN A 475 -34.20 -8.48 -26.53
CA ASN A 475 -32.99 -7.82 -26.04
C ASN A 475 -32.71 -8.32 -24.63
N ASP A 476 -31.97 -9.41 -24.53
CA ASP A 476 -31.57 -10.03 -23.28
C ASP A 476 -30.72 -9.09 -22.43
N PHE A 477 -30.80 -9.27 -21.11
CA PHE A 477 -30.07 -8.46 -20.12
C PHE A 477 -29.19 -9.32 -19.23
N PHE A 478 -28.09 -8.71 -18.78
CA PHE A 478 -27.35 -9.09 -17.59
C PHE A 478 -27.36 -7.90 -16.64
N LEU A 479 -27.89 -8.08 -15.43
CA LEU A 479 -27.82 -7.08 -14.36
C LEU A 479 -26.93 -7.57 -13.22
N THR A 480 -26.22 -6.65 -12.60
CA THR A 480 -25.55 -6.89 -11.32
C THR A 480 -26.06 -5.86 -10.33
N LEU A 481 -26.84 -6.27 -9.33
CA LEU A 481 -27.38 -5.36 -8.33
C LEU A 481 -26.56 -5.44 -7.04
N LEU A 482 -26.32 -4.29 -6.40
CA LEU A 482 -25.61 -4.17 -5.13
C LEU A 482 -26.49 -3.45 -4.10
N THR A 483 -26.89 -4.17 -3.04
CA THR A 483 -27.86 -3.68 -2.05
C THR A 483 -27.47 -3.96 -0.61
N ASP A 484 -27.97 -3.13 0.32
CA ASP A 484 -27.91 -3.40 1.76
C ASP A 484 -28.81 -4.59 2.15
N GLU A 485 -28.69 -5.11 3.38
CA GLU A 485 -29.50 -6.25 3.87
C GLU A 485 -31.03 -6.08 3.72
N SER A 486 -31.54 -4.87 3.46
CA SER A 486 -32.97 -4.60 3.24
C SER A 486 -33.40 -4.60 1.77
N GLY A 487 -32.47 -4.78 0.83
CA GLY A 487 -32.73 -4.75 -0.62
C GLY A 487 -32.72 -3.35 -1.23
N LYS A 488 -32.15 -2.36 -0.54
CA LYS A 488 -32.02 -0.97 -1.01
C LYS A 488 -30.59 -0.73 -1.53
N PRO A 489 -30.35 0.12 -2.57
CA PRO A 489 -29.00 0.43 -3.01
C PRO A 489 -28.11 0.99 -1.90
N ILE A 490 -26.83 0.60 -1.92
CA ILE A 490 -25.79 1.08 -1.00
C ILE A 490 -25.41 2.53 -1.36
N ALA A 491 -24.81 3.25 -0.41
CA ALA A 491 -24.25 4.58 -0.68
C ALA A 491 -23.16 4.48 -1.77
N GLY A 492 -23.17 5.42 -2.73
CA GLY A 492 -22.27 5.38 -3.90
C GLY A 492 -22.75 4.51 -5.06
N VAL A 493 -23.79 3.69 -4.87
CA VAL A 493 -24.42 2.88 -5.94
C VAL A 493 -25.52 3.68 -6.65
N ASN A 494 -25.80 3.32 -7.91
CA ASN A 494 -26.92 3.89 -8.67
C ASN A 494 -28.27 3.70 -7.95
N PRO A 495 -29.26 4.62 -8.14
CA PRO A 495 -30.58 4.51 -7.50
C PRO A 495 -31.41 3.27 -7.91
N ASP A 496 -31.05 2.60 -9.00
CA ASP A 496 -31.64 1.34 -9.47
C ASP A 496 -30.89 0.09 -8.98
N GLY A 497 -29.82 0.28 -8.19
CA GLY A 497 -28.96 -0.77 -7.65
C GLY A 497 -27.94 -1.34 -8.65
N ASN A 498 -28.03 -1.03 -9.95
CA ASN A 498 -27.21 -1.69 -10.97
C ASN A 498 -25.79 -1.14 -11.02
N ILE A 499 -24.79 -2.02 -10.89
CA ILE A 499 -23.36 -1.69 -10.97
C ILE A 499 -22.72 -2.04 -12.33
N SER A 500 -23.44 -2.73 -13.24
CA SER A 500 -22.94 -3.15 -14.55
C SER A 500 -23.63 -2.41 -15.70
N PHE A 501 -22.98 -1.39 -16.28
CA PHE A 501 -23.56 -0.49 -17.30
C PHE A 501 -22.51 0.19 -18.20
N ASP A 502 -22.90 0.63 -19.41
CA ASP A 502 -22.02 1.37 -20.31
C ASP A 502 -21.87 2.87 -19.97
N LYS A 503 -20.96 3.57 -20.65
CA LYS A 503 -20.66 4.99 -20.39
C LYS A 503 -21.76 5.98 -20.80
N ALA A 504 -22.89 5.49 -21.31
CA ALA A 504 -24.12 6.28 -21.49
C ALA A 504 -25.21 5.90 -20.46
N GLY A 505 -24.92 5.00 -19.52
CA GLY A 505 -25.81 4.54 -18.47
C GLY A 505 -26.77 3.43 -18.90
N ASN A 506 -26.51 2.71 -20.00
CA ASN A 506 -27.34 1.56 -20.39
C ASN A 506 -26.87 0.28 -19.69
N PRO A 507 -27.77 -0.58 -19.19
CA PRO A 507 -27.41 -1.87 -18.60
C PRO A 507 -26.71 -2.79 -19.61
N VAL A 508 -26.00 -3.81 -19.13
CA VAL A 508 -25.48 -4.86 -20.00
C VAL A 508 -26.66 -5.61 -20.62
N SER A 509 -26.72 -5.56 -21.95
CA SER A 509 -27.80 -6.12 -22.76
C SER A 509 -27.36 -6.18 -24.23
N VAL A 510 -28.16 -6.80 -25.10
CA VAL A 510 -27.86 -6.89 -26.55
C VAL A 510 -27.74 -5.52 -27.26
N ASN A 511 -28.31 -4.47 -26.66
CA ASN A 511 -28.19 -3.07 -27.07
C ASN A 511 -26.92 -2.35 -26.57
N ASN A 512 -26.15 -2.93 -25.65
CA ASN A 512 -25.09 -2.23 -24.90
C ASN A 512 -23.83 -1.87 -25.74
N ALA A 513 -23.20 -0.72 -25.43
CA ALA A 513 -22.03 -0.20 -26.15
C ALA A 513 -20.83 -1.16 -26.22
N PHE A 514 -20.68 -2.07 -25.26
CA PHE A 514 -19.54 -2.98 -25.16
C PHE A 514 -19.60 -4.18 -26.13
N PHE A 515 -20.70 -4.40 -26.86
CA PHE A 515 -20.80 -5.49 -27.82
C PHE A 515 -19.78 -5.35 -28.96
N THR A 516 -18.89 -6.34 -29.08
CA THR A 516 -17.88 -6.40 -30.13
C THR A 516 -18.26 -7.44 -31.18
N THR A 517 -17.78 -7.24 -32.41
CA THR A 517 -18.00 -8.18 -33.51
C THR A 517 -16.76 -8.30 -34.36
N CYS A 518 -16.49 -9.50 -34.85
CA CYS A 518 -15.29 -9.81 -35.60
C CYS A 518 -15.58 -9.86 -37.12
N ALA A 519 -16.73 -9.30 -37.50
CA ALA A 519 -17.20 -9.05 -38.86
C ALA A 519 -18.22 -7.90 -38.77
N ASN A 520 -17.72 -6.68 -38.59
CA ASN A 520 -18.49 -5.49 -38.24
C ASN A 520 -19.77 -5.37 -39.11
N PRO A 521 -20.98 -5.43 -38.54
CA PRO A 521 -22.21 -5.38 -39.32
C PRO A 521 -22.30 -4.02 -40.04
N LYS A 522 -22.82 -4.02 -41.27
CA LYS A 522 -22.97 -2.77 -42.02
C LYS A 522 -23.96 -1.84 -41.30
N CYS A 523 -23.77 -0.52 -41.38
CA CYS A 523 -24.69 0.49 -40.81
C CYS A 523 -26.08 0.53 -41.49
N ARG A 524 -26.45 -0.53 -42.21
CA ARG A 524 -27.69 -0.71 -42.96
C ARG A 524 -28.03 -2.20 -43.02
N LEU A 525 -28.47 -2.77 -41.89
CA LEU A 525 -29.13 -4.07 -41.89
C LEU A 525 -30.49 -3.95 -42.60
N PRO A 526 -30.87 -4.87 -43.50
CA PRO A 526 -32.01 -4.68 -44.40
C PRO A 526 -33.40 -4.93 -43.76
N PHE A 527 -33.50 -4.98 -42.43
CA PHE A 527 -34.74 -5.34 -41.71
C PHE A 527 -35.19 -4.34 -40.64
N ALA A 528 -34.35 -3.39 -40.21
CA ALA A 528 -34.77 -2.32 -39.31
C ALA A 528 -35.61 -1.26 -40.06
N SER A 529 -36.72 -0.84 -39.47
CA SER A 529 -37.69 0.08 -40.07
C SER A 529 -37.26 1.54 -39.95
N SER A 530 -36.94 2.15 -41.08
CA SER A 530 -36.87 3.61 -41.32
C SER A 530 -35.87 4.50 -40.55
N GLN A 531 -35.29 4.06 -39.43
CA GLN A 531 -34.16 4.76 -38.78
C GLN A 531 -32.85 4.47 -39.56
N ASN A 532 -32.14 5.51 -40.01
CA ASN A 532 -30.84 5.33 -40.70
C ASN A 532 -29.70 5.52 -39.69
N GLY A 533 -29.06 4.42 -39.29
CA GLY A 533 -27.87 4.44 -38.46
C GLY A 533 -27.46 3.04 -38.02
N CYS A 534 -26.36 2.97 -37.29
CA CYS A 534 -26.21 1.91 -36.30
C CYS A 534 -27.25 2.12 -35.18
N PRO A 535 -27.58 1.09 -34.37
CA PRO A 535 -28.26 1.28 -33.10
C PRO A 535 -27.61 2.42 -32.32
N ALA A 536 -28.39 3.26 -31.64
CA ALA A 536 -27.93 4.56 -31.12
C ALA A 536 -26.74 4.49 -30.13
N VAL A 537 -26.45 3.29 -29.63
CA VAL A 537 -25.38 2.96 -28.69
C VAL A 537 -24.05 2.60 -29.38
N MET A 538 -24.04 2.43 -30.71
CA MET A 538 -22.86 2.17 -31.53
C MET A 538 -22.61 3.31 -32.55
N ALA A 539 -21.36 3.77 -32.65
CA ALA A 539 -20.95 4.63 -33.75
C ALA A 539 -20.90 3.86 -35.08
N CYS A 540 -21.46 4.44 -36.14
CA CYS A 540 -21.15 4.05 -37.53
C CYS A 540 -19.84 4.71 -37.95
N ASP A 541 -18.87 3.96 -38.46
CA ASP A 541 -17.80 4.57 -39.25
C ASP A 541 -18.37 4.93 -40.64
N PRO A 542 -18.47 6.23 -41.00
CA PRO A 542 -19.01 6.64 -42.30
C PRO A 542 -18.08 6.27 -43.47
N ASN A 543 -16.82 5.92 -43.21
CA ASN A 543 -15.84 5.53 -44.23
C ASN A 543 -15.92 4.03 -44.54
N ALA A 544 -15.97 3.17 -43.52
CA ALA A 544 -16.17 1.72 -43.67
C ALA A 544 -17.64 1.31 -43.92
N ASN A 545 -18.61 2.15 -43.52
CA ASN A 545 -20.05 1.84 -43.50
C ASN A 545 -20.37 0.60 -42.64
N THR A 546 -19.74 0.51 -41.46
CA THR A 546 -19.93 -0.58 -40.48
C THR A 546 -20.04 -0.04 -39.05
N CYS A 547 -20.75 -0.80 -38.19
CA CYS A 547 -20.95 -0.53 -36.77
C CYS A 547 -19.92 -1.24 -35.89
N GLY A 548 -19.57 -0.59 -34.78
CA GLY A 548 -18.78 -1.18 -33.69
C GLY A 548 -17.28 -1.23 -33.96
N THR A 549 -16.51 -1.26 -32.87
CA THR A 549 -15.09 -1.63 -32.88
C THR A 549 -14.95 -3.13 -33.12
N GLY A 550 -13.97 -3.52 -33.94
CA GLY A 550 -13.67 -4.93 -34.16
C GLY A 550 -13.25 -5.62 -32.85
N CYS A 551 -13.56 -6.91 -32.69
CA CYS A 551 -13.25 -7.71 -31.50
C CYS A 551 -11.85 -7.45 -30.93
N VAL A 552 -11.78 -6.79 -29.77
CA VAL A 552 -10.53 -6.46 -29.07
C VAL A 552 -9.80 -7.75 -28.66
N ASP A 553 -10.55 -8.76 -28.24
CA ASP A 553 -10.04 -10.11 -27.92
C ASP A 553 -9.88 -11.04 -29.15
N GLY A 554 -10.12 -10.53 -30.37
CA GLY A 554 -10.03 -11.30 -31.61
C GLY A 554 -11.24 -12.19 -31.93
N SER A 555 -11.16 -12.89 -33.07
CA SER A 555 -12.24 -13.74 -33.61
C SER A 555 -12.51 -15.03 -32.86
N ASP A 556 -11.52 -15.47 -32.08
CA ASP A 556 -11.42 -16.87 -31.70
C ASP A 556 -12.13 -17.14 -30.37
N ALA A 557 -12.22 -16.16 -29.48
CA ALA A 557 -13.03 -16.24 -28.25
C ALA A 557 -14.52 -16.52 -28.55
N LEU A 558 -15.10 -15.79 -29.53
CA LEU A 558 -16.50 -15.99 -29.94
C LEU A 558 -16.76 -17.40 -30.53
N ALA A 559 -15.74 -18.07 -31.08
CA ALA A 559 -15.87 -19.41 -31.65
C ALA A 559 -16.04 -20.53 -30.60
N ALA A 560 -15.84 -20.23 -29.32
CA ALA A 560 -16.20 -21.13 -28.22
C ALA A 560 -17.61 -20.90 -27.66
N TYR A 561 -18.28 -19.79 -28.02
CA TYR A 561 -19.68 -19.58 -27.70
C TYR A 561 -20.60 -20.17 -28.79
N TYR A 562 -20.33 -19.91 -30.09
CA TYR A 562 -21.24 -20.36 -31.16
C TYR A 562 -20.56 -20.98 -32.38
N GLU A 563 -21.22 -21.99 -32.95
CA GLU A 563 -20.88 -22.59 -34.24
C GLU A 563 -21.56 -21.85 -35.42
N ASN A 564 -21.00 -21.96 -36.63
CA ASN A 564 -21.70 -21.60 -37.88
C ASN A 564 -22.79 -22.64 -38.24
N TYR A 565 -23.76 -22.89 -37.36
CA TYR A 565 -24.75 -23.97 -37.48
C TYR A 565 -25.87 -23.72 -38.52
N TYR A 566 -25.53 -23.20 -39.69
CA TYR A 566 -26.39 -23.15 -40.88
C TYR A 566 -25.62 -23.52 -42.16
N ALA A 567 -24.76 -24.54 -42.06
CA ALA A 567 -24.15 -25.21 -43.22
C ALA A 567 -25.07 -26.30 -43.84
N SER A 568 -26.18 -26.66 -43.16
CA SER A 568 -27.14 -27.69 -43.55
C SER A 568 -28.59 -27.20 -43.44
N SER A 569 -29.44 -27.67 -44.36
CA SER A 569 -30.90 -27.42 -44.42
C SER A 569 -31.39 -25.95 -44.41
N ASN A 570 -31.37 -25.36 -45.60
CA ASN A 570 -32.40 -24.43 -46.15
C ASN A 570 -32.77 -23.11 -45.46
N ASP A 571 -32.35 -22.82 -44.22
CA ASP A 571 -32.40 -21.45 -43.68
C ASP A 571 -31.07 -20.71 -43.92
N TYR A 572 -31.08 -19.38 -43.93
CA TYR A 572 -30.08 -18.49 -44.56
C TYR A 572 -28.61 -18.82 -44.25
N THR A 573 -27.97 -19.60 -45.14
CA THR A 573 -26.62 -20.21 -45.05
C THR A 573 -25.43 -19.24 -45.13
N SER A 574 -25.61 -17.99 -44.67
CA SER A 574 -24.61 -16.92 -44.70
C SER A 574 -24.61 -16.03 -43.44
N ARG A 575 -25.43 -16.35 -42.44
CA ARG A 575 -25.56 -15.56 -41.20
C ARG A 575 -24.85 -16.24 -40.03
N LYS A 576 -23.69 -15.71 -39.63
CA LYS A 576 -23.23 -15.81 -38.24
C LYS A 576 -24.30 -15.14 -37.36
N ARG A 577 -24.88 -15.89 -36.43
CA ARG A 577 -25.69 -15.40 -35.29
C ARG A 577 -24.83 -15.57 -34.04
N GLY A 578 -24.87 -14.64 -33.09
CA GLY A 578 -23.93 -14.62 -31.98
C GLY A 578 -23.03 -13.38 -31.99
N GLY A 579 -22.97 -12.71 -30.84
CA GLY A 579 -22.01 -11.67 -30.50
C GLY A 579 -21.71 -11.69 -29.01
N GLY A 580 -20.80 -10.82 -28.56
CA GLY A 580 -20.52 -10.67 -27.14
C GLY A 580 -19.61 -9.48 -26.84
N THR A 581 -19.52 -9.15 -25.56
CA THR A 581 -18.60 -8.13 -25.07
C THR A 581 -17.14 -8.59 -25.20
N ALA A 582 -16.21 -7.66 -25.04
CA ALA A 582 -14.87 -8.01 -24.59
C ALA A 582 -14.90 -8.55 -23.14
N TRP A 583 -13.74 -8.84 -22.54
CA TRP A 583 -13.66 -8.88 -21.07
C TRP A 583 -13.93 -7.48 -20.51
N LEU A 584 -14.85 -7.40 -19.55
CA LEU A 584 -15.23 -6.19 -18.84
C LEU A 584 -14.97 -6.37 -17.35
N THR A 585 -14.43 -5.35 -16.70
CA THR A 585 -14.33 -5.27 -15.24
C THR A 585 -15.44 -4.37 -14.73
N THR A 586 -16.28 -4.85 -13.83
CA THR A 586 -17.15 -4.00 -13.00
C THR A 586 -16.50 -3.84 -11.63
N GLN A 587 -16.53 -2.63 -11.08
CA GLN A 587 -16.13 -2.33 -9.71
C GLN A 587 -17.20 -1.52 -8.99
N ALA A 588 -17.25 -1.62 -7.65
CA ALA A 588 -18.19 -0.90 -6.80
C ALA A 588 -17.63 -0.67 -5.38
N PRO A 589 -18.07 0.39 -4.67
CA PRO A 589 -17.68 0.66 -3.28
C PRO A 589 -18.42 -0.24 -2.29
N VAL A 590 -17.80 -0.48 -1.15
CA VAL A 590 -18.42 -1.04 0.07
C VAL A 590 -17.85 -0.34 1.31
N VAL A 591 -18.65 -0.21 2.36
CA VAL A 591 -18.18 0.27 3.66
C VAL A 591 -17.46 -0.90 4.37
N PRO A 592 -16.22 -0.73 4.85
CA PRO A 592 -15.49 -1.81 5.49
C PRO A 592 -16.24 -2.41 6.68
N GLY A 593 -16.33 -3.74 6.72
CA GLY A 593 -17.10 -4.47 7.73
C GLY A 593 -18.62 -4.58 7.51
N GLU A 594 -19.22 -3.89 6.53
CA GLU A 594 -20.67 -3.94 6.29
C GLU A 594 -21.14 -5.29 5.71
N ILE A 595 -22.45 -5.56 5.76
CA ILE A 595 -23.06 -6.74 5.13
C ILE A 595 -23.95 -6.28 3.97
N PHE A 596 -23.71 -6.85 2.80
CA PHE A 596 -24.39 -6.51 1.55
C PHE A 596 -24.85 -7.75 0.79
N ASN A 597 -25.77 -7.55 -0.16
CA ASN A 597 -26.12 -8.52 -1.19
C ASN A 597 -25.54 -8.06 -2.53
N LEU A 598 -24.87 -8.98 -3.20
CA LEU A 598 -24.42 -8.90 -4.59
C LEU A 598 -25.22 -9.92 -5.41
N ASP A 599 -26.05 -9.41 -6.32
CA ASP A 599 -27.04 -10.19 -7.05
C ASP A 599 -26.77 -10.14 -8.56
N PHE A 600 -26.42 -11.29 -9.15
CA PHE A 600 -26.23 -11.44 -10.59
C PHE A 600 -27.48 -12.03 -11.24
N TYR A 601 -28.00 -11.38 -12.29
CA TYR A 601 -29.18 -11.81 -13.03
C TYR A 601 -28.89 -11.95 -14.52
N ILE A 602 -29.37 -13.00 -15.17
CA ILE A 602 -29.43 -13.15 -16.63
C ILE A 602 -30.75 -13.80 -17.04
N TRP A 603 -31.32 -13.40 -18.17
CA TRP A 603 -32.63 -13.90 -18.64
C TRP A 603 -32.86 -13.68 -20.14
N ASP A 604 -33.80 -14.45 -20.72
CA ASP A 604 -34.37 -14.20 -22.06
C ASP A 604 -35.45 -13.11 -21.95
N THR A 605 -35.41 -12.12 -22.86
CA THR A 605 -36.40 -11.05 -22.94
C THR A 605 -37.30 -11.17 -24.17
N GLY A 606 -38.60 -11.34 -23.94
CA GLY A 606 -39.62 -11.27 -24.99
C GLY A 606 -40.16 -12.62 -25.47
N ASP A 607 -39.32 -13.62 -25.75
CA ASP A 607 -39.78 -15.00 -25.95
C ASP A 607 -38.98 -16.07 -25.18
N GLN A 608 -38.38 -17.06 -25.83
CA GLN A 608 -37.65 -18.19 -25.19
C GLN A 608 -36.62 -18.79 -26.18
N VAL A 609 -36.06 -17.95 -27.07
CA VAL A 609 -35.43 -18.39 -28.33
C VAL A 609 -34.23 -17.50 -28.66
N LEU A 610 -33.08 -18.12 -28.91
CA LEU A 610 -31.76 -17.48 -29.10
C LEU A 610 -31.10 -16.94 -27.81
N ASP A 611 -31.08 -17.81 -26.80
CA ASP A 611 -30.41 -17.66 -25.50
C ASP A 611 -29.12 -16.80 -25.43
N SER A 612 -28.97 -16.15 -24.28
CA SER A 612 -27.78 -15.42 -23.85
C SER A 612 -27.06 -16.09 -22.68
N SER A 613 -25.76 -15.81 -22.52
CA SER A 613 -24.90 -16.35 -21.47
C SER A 613 -23.92 -15.31 -20.94
N VAL A 614 -23.56 -15.40 -19.66
CA VAL A 614 -22.53 -14.57 -19.02
C VAL A 614 -21.48 -15.45 -18.34
N ILE A 615 -20.20 -15.14 -18.57
CA ILE A 615 -19.07 -15.63 -17.76
C ILE A 615 -18.83 -14.62 -16.64
N ILE A 616 -18.58 -15.08 -15.42
CA ILE A 616 -18.16 -14.24 -14.28
C ILE A 616 -16.92 -14.90 -13.63
N ASP A 617 -15.91 -14.11 -13.29
CA ASP A 617 -14.53 -14.57 -13.03
C ASP A 617 -13.77 -13.51 -12.18
N ASN A 618 -12.67 -13.88 -11.52
CA ASN A 618 -11.72 -12.96 -10.88
C ASN A 618 -12.36 -11.89 -9.97
N PHE A 619 -13.08 -12.30 -8.92
CA PHE A 619 -13.51 -11.36 -7.87
C PHE A 619 -12.30 -10.93 -7.03
N GLN A 620 -12.15 -9.62 -6.82
CA GLN A 620 -11.07 -9.03 -6.03
C GLN A 620 -11.61 -7.97 -5.06
N TRP A 621 -11.12 -7.95 -3.83
CA TRP A 621 -11.34 -6.84 -2.92
C TRP A 621 -10.43 -5.66 -3.28
N LYS A 622 -10.91 -4.44 -3.04
CA LYS A 622 -10.17 -3.20 -3.25
C LYS A 622 -10.06 -2.47 -1.91
N CYS A 623 -8.84 -2.10 -1.52
CA CYS A 623 -8.57 -1.40 -0.26
C CYS A 623 -8.48 0.13 -0.43
N THR A 624 -8.60 0.64 -1.66
CA THR A 624 -8.80 2.05 -1.99
C THR A 624 -10.29 2.34 -2.18
N GLU A 625 -10.72 3.59 -1.95
CA GLU A 625 -12.09 4.03 -2.27
C GLU A 625 -12.36 3.86 -3.76
N THR A 626 -13.27 2.95 -4.12
CA THR A 626 -13.71 2.77 -5.51
C THR A 626 -14.97 3.60 -5.78
N GLN A 627 -15.26 3.80 -7.07
CA GLN A 627 -16.51 4.37 -7.54
C GLN A 627 -17.10 3.42 -8.59
N VAL A 628 -18.44 3.35 -8.68
CA VAL A 628 -19.11 2.38 -9.55
C VAL A 628 -18.79 2.65 -11.01
N SER A 629 -18.22 1.65 -11.69
CA SER A 629 -17.91 1.73 -13.12
C SER A 629 -17.78 0.34 -13.75
N THR A 630 -18.16 0.24 -15.02
CA THR A 630 -17.77 -0.86 -15.91
C THR A 630 -16.83 -0.34 -17.00
N ASP A 631 -15.72 -1.02 -17.22
CA ASP A 631 -14.73 -0.69 -18.25
C ASP A 631 -14.12 -1.94 -18.89
N PHE A 632 -13.36 -1.77 -19.98
CA PHE A 632 -12.63 -2.87 -20.59
C PHE A 632 -11.52 -3.38 -19.67
N ALA A 633 -11.48 -4.70 -19.42
CA ALA A 633 -10.54 -5.28 -18.46
C ALA A 633 -9.08 -5.05 -18.88
N THR A 634 -8.31 -4.37 -18.02
CA THR A 634 -6.89 -4.06 -18.24
C THR A 634 -5.99 -5.14 -17.65
N GLY A 635 -4.98 -5.55 -18.41
CA GLY A 635 -4.10 -6.66 -18.03
C GLY A 635 -4.70 -8.01 -18.43
N GLY A 636 -3.92 -8.74 -19.24
CA GLY A 636 -4.27 -10.06 -19.75
C GLY A 636 -5.58 -10.13 -20.54
N SER A 637 -5.53 -10.33 -21.85
CA SER A 637 -6.45 -11.32 -22.40
C SER A 637 -6.14 -12.66 -21.70
N GLY A 638 -7.14 -13.49 -21.42
CA GLY A 638 -6.94 -14.82 -20.87
C GLY A 638 -6.17 -15.68 -21.87
N LYS A 639 -4.83 -15.61 -21.84
CA LYS A 639 -3.96 -16.12 -22.89
C LYS A 639 -3.90 -17.64 -22.81
N VAL A 640 -4.63 -18.27 -23.72
CA VAL A 640 -4.43 -19.66 -24.09
C VAL A 640 -2.98 -19.81 -24.57
N ASN A 641 -2.14 -20.44 -23.74
CA ASN A 641 -0.76 -20.81 -24.04
C ASN A 641 -0.70 -22.02 -24.99
#